data_AF-A0A7T4MT54-F1
#
_entry.id   AF-A0A7T4MT54-F1
#
_cell.length_a   1.000
_cell.length_b   1.000
_cell.length_c   1.000
_cell.angle_alpha   90.00
_cell.angle_beta   90.00
_cell.angle_gamma   90.00
#
_symmetry.space_group_name_H-M   'P 1'
#
loop_
_entity.id
_entity.type
_entity.pdbx_description
1 polymer ?
#
loop_
_entity_poly.entity_id
_entity_poly.type
_entity_poly.pdbx_seq_one_letter_code
_entity_poly.pdbx_strand_id
1 'polypeptide(L)'
;MSFSYNDHRPRGLKAVLTAVAATGLIASGLVAPAAAETEGGSSCEFRDFAVSAQQTQGLPGQYQLAYSKSNDALWVTGSSGRPPIMTSTLAKVDPKTMKIQNTISMDVVEHTARGADAPTGYNLAGAYGVGVDDANNTVWTTNTRVNAVTAYDQTTMKKVFSTLDLPQEQQEALRIDHPREIQAAGGKVFVGVQGAVLVFDGSSHELLKRIEISDPNGRATSVMNFALDEQGQRGYFPIFGAEQMKVVDLQSLELLDGINLHRPNSDTDLIPSDVAFDQSLNELYVSSQGSEGQNAGVAVYDKTTGEFKKWIDLGTRGLSIDADEDKDLVYATDLDGTVKDKGVYIIDAKDDRISKTVAKNSASNGLGVNDVLSTPHGVFFVDKGGAYSDVEVPFTLNYQTGKFQTSNQEVKGVTNTAPEGQTPVWTPVDPTPIKADTLTKFTVQESGTVSGKKVTEEVEPSEVKTVAAAQDATATVTGATVIPQNQTVKVSGKGWTVTDGSFGSTIAVKYDRNAVSVNGSTEIAYVDADAQGNWTAELPFPTTANSNIKEGDWAPGTEHTISFLPGSAKEGDRGRGANLKVTIAEGGKTTCEAPDATSVTPTDVPFQGYGTFVDSKTGVTPEPTPAPTDEPTPAPTDEPTPAPTDEPTPAPTDEPTPAPTGEPTAEPTEQPTAEPTAEPTAEPTGEPTEQPSEQPGSGDHGSQPGAGGQGGQDQGGSSAQGGSTSGQSGSSTGQSGSLASTGASGVAWTAGIGAAVLIIGGAIVALRRRSAQS
;
A
#
# COMPACT_ATOMS: atom_id res chain seq x y z
N MET A 1 25.93 -28.97 54.66
CA MET A 1 26.97 -28.25 55.42
C MET A 1 26.39 -26.90 55.81
N SER A 2 26.42 -26.60 57.12
CA SER A 2 25.84 -25.43 57.79
C SER A 2 26.65 -24.14 57.61
N PHE A 3 26.00 -22.99 57.88
CA PHE A 3 26.39 -21.83 58.74
C PHE A 3 25.64 -20.59 58.21
N SER A 4 24.54 -20.08 58.79
CA SER A 4 24.24 -19.45 60.10
C SER A 4 24.77 -18.01 60.29
N TYR A 5 23.84 -17.05 60.16
CA TYR A 5 23.52 -15.88 61.02
C TYR A 5 24.62 -15.10 61.76
N ASN A 6 24.62 -13.76 61.62
CA ASN A 6 24.45 -12.87 62.77
C ASN A 6 24.01 -11.42 62.43
N ASP A 7 23.08 -10.92 63.27
CA ASP A 7 22.56 -9.55 63.40
C ASP A 7 23.60 -8.55 63.96
N HIS A 8 23.38 -7.24 63.79
CA HIS A 8 23.30 -6.24 64.89
C HIS A 8 22.97 -4.80 64.42
N ARG A 9 21.93 -4.21 65.02
CA ARG A 9 21.65 -2.74 65.11
C ARG A 9 22.35 -2.13 66.34
N PRO A 10 22.46 -0.78 66.43
CA PRO A 10 21.71 -0.02 67.46
C PRO A 10 21.20 1.36 66.92
N ARG A 11 19.95 1.84 67.16
CA ARG A 11 19.29 2.48 68.33
C ARG A 11 19.63 3.97 68.65
N GLY A 12 18.59 4.83 68.56
CA GLY A 12 18.28 6.03 69.39
C GLY A 12 19.01 7.33 69.06
N LEU A 13 18.50 8.56 69.25
CA LEU A 13 17.38 9.04 70.08
C LEU A 13 17.04 10.54 69.77
N LYS A 14 15.74 10.87 69.70
CA LYS A 14 14.96 12.07 70.14
C LYS A 14 15.53 13.51 70.17
N ALA A 15 14.70 14.48 69.70
CA ALA A 15 14.18 15.67 70.44
C ALA A 15 13.10 16.40 69.57
N VAL A 16 11.80 16.48 69.92
CA VAL A 16 11.07 17.29 70.95
C VAL A 16 10.64 18.69 70.42
N LEU A 17 9.36 18.83 70.05
CA LEU A 17 8.26 19.67 70.62
C LEU A 17 8.39 21.20 70.44
N THR A 18 7.35 21.94 70.04
CA THR A 18 6.23 22.48 70.87
C THR A 18 5.25 23.19 69.90
N ALA A 19 3.95 22.89 69.74
CA ALA A 19 2.74 22.98 70.58
C ALA A 19 2.09 24.39 70.73
N VAL A 20 0.75 24.38 70.86
CA VAL A 20 -0.27 25.42 71.20
C VAL A 20 -1.19 25.79 70.03
N ALA A 21 -2.53 25.82 70.11
CA ALA A 21 -3.54 25.32 71.05
C ALA A 21 -4.93 25.41 70.36
N ALA A 22 -5.89 24.68 70.91
CA ALA A 22 -7.25 24.44 70.40
C ALA A 22 -8.32 25.43 70.91
N THR A 23 -9.41 25.55 70.13
CA THR A 23 -10.85 25.74 70.49
C THR A 23 -11.61 25.86 69.16
N GLY A 24 -12.82 25.38 68.89
CA GLY A 24 -13.91 24.67 69.57
C GLY A 24 -15.06 24.52 68.54
N LEU A 25 -15.94 23.53 68.75
CA LEU A 25 -17.04 23.05 67.89
C LEU A 25 -17.90 24.08 67.11
N ILE A 26 -18.43 23.66 65.96
CA ILE A 26 -19.89 23.45 65.70
C ILE A 26 -20.07 22.57 64.45
N ALA A 27 -20.91 21.54 64.58
CA ALA A 27 -21.36 20.66 63.50
C ALA A 27 -22.40 21.36 62.61
N SER A 28 -22.31 21.16 61.30
CA SER A 28 -23.44 21.31 60.37
C SER A 28 -23.19 20.36 59.20
N GLY A 29 -24.07 19.36 59.08
CA GLY A 29 -24.00 18.35 58.03
C GLY A 29 -24.22 18.97 56.66
N LEU A 30 -23.27 18.74 55.76
CA LEU A 30 -23.48 18.75 54.33
C LEU A 30 -23.35 17.31 53.87
N VAL A 31 -24.48 16.73 53.46
CA VAL A 31 -24.52 15.50 52.68
C VAL A 31 -23.80 15.82 51.37
N ALA A 32 -22.56 15.36 51.26
CA ALA A 32 -21.92 15.24 49.96
C ALA A 32 -22.74 14.24 49.14
N PRO A 33 -23.13 14.54 47.89
CA PRO A 33 -23.70 13.53 47.03
C PRO A 33 -22.68 12.39 46.95
N ALA A 34 -23.16 11.17 47.20
CA ALA A 34 -22.38 9.96 46.97
C ALA A 34 -21.70 10.11 45.61
N ALA A 35 -20.37 10.05 45.62
CA ALA A 35 -19.60 9.94 44.41
C ALA A 35 -20.29 8.86 43.57
N ALA A 36 -20.71 9.23 42.37
CA ALA A 36 -20.97 8.26 41.33
C ALA A 36 -19.74 7.36 41.34
N GLU A 37 -19.92 6.10 41.73
CA GLU A 37 -18.94 5.07 41.42
C GLU A 37 -18.80 5.14 39.91
N THR A 38 -17.73 5.81 39.48
CA THR A 38 -17.24 5.69 38.12
C THR A 38 -17.12 4.21 37.91
N GLU A 39 -18.01 3.66 37.08
CA GLU A 39 -17.89 2.31 36.56
C GLU A 39 -16.44 2.19 36.10
N GLY A 40 -15.66 1.44 36.88
CA GLY A 40 -14.35 1.00 36.48
C GLY A 40 -14.59 0.03 35.35
N GLY A 41 -14.81 0.55 34.14
CA GLY A 41 -14.78 -0.23 32.92
C GLY A 41 -13.44 -0.95 32.93
N SER A 42 -13.46 -2.24 33.25
CA SER A 42 -12.26 -3.05 33.37
C SER A 42 -11.39 -2.82 32.13
N SER A 43 -10.19 -2.25 32.31
CA SER A 43 -9.30 -1.97 31.19
C SER A 43 -8.89 -3.28 30.52
N CYS A 44 -8.70 -3.23 29.21
CA CYS A 44 -7.93 -4.26 28.50
C CYS A 44 -6.53 -3.74 28.22
N GLU A 45 -5.60 -4.65 28.02
CA GLU A 45 -4.18 -4.33 27.83
C GLU A 45 -3.75 -4.76 26.43
N PHE A 46 -2.99 -3.91 25.76
CA PHE A 46 -2.41 -4.14 24.45
C PHE A 46 -0.89 -3.97 24.53
N ARG A 47 -0.10 -4.61 23.66
CA ARG A 47 1.35 -4.36 23.63
C ARG A 47 1.63 -2.90 23.27
N ASP A 48 2.70 -2.36 23.83
CA ASP A 48 3.25 -1.06 23.46
C ASP A 48 4.71 -1.22 23.04
N PHE A 49 5.17 -0.28 22.22
CA PHE A 49 6.48 -0.35 21.60
C PHE A 49 7.23 0.98 21.72
N ALA A 50 8.49 0.89 22.16
CA ALA A 50 9.44 1.97 22.03
C ALA A 50 10.01 1.96 20.60
N VAL A 51 9.99 3.12 19.95
CA VAL A 51 10.47 3.29 18.57
C VAL A 51 11.52 4.40 18.54
N SER A 52 12.66 4.13 17.91
CA SER A 52 13.71 5.12 17.64
C SER A 52 13.92 5.22 16.14
N ALA A 53 13.89 6.43 15.59
CA ALA A 53 13.99 6.66 14.15
C ALA A 53 15.04 7.73 13.81
N GLN A 54 15.79 7.46 12.74
CA GLN A 54 16.82 8.33 12.18
C GLN A 54 16.65 8.43 10.67
N GLN A 55 16.93 9.59 10.09
CA GLN A 55 16.82 9.81 8.66
C GLN A 55 18.02 10.55 8.09
N THR A 56 18.31 10.33 6.81
CA THR A 56 19.37 11.04 6.08
C THR A 56 19.01 11.19 4.60
N GLN A 57 19.81 11.99 3.89
CA GLN A 57 19.67 12.12 2.45
C GLN A 57 19.91 10.78 1.76
N GLY A 58 18.96 10.37 0.94
CA GLY A 58 19.00 9.17 0.11
C GLY A 58 19.41 9.48 -1.34
N LEU A 59 18.97 8.63 -2.26
CA LEU A 59 19.19 8.81 -3.70
C LEU A 59 18.16 9.75 -4.34
N PRO A 60 18.47 10.37 -5.50
CA PRO A 60 17.44 10.94 -6.36
C PRO A 60 16.48 9.88 -6.91
N GLY A 61 15.18 10.02 -6.63
CA GLY A 61 14.12 9.17 -7.19
C GLY A 61 14.11 7.73 -6.68
N GLN A 62 14.22 7.51 -5.37
CA GLN A 62 14.32 6.19 -4.72
C GLN A 62 13.10 5.30 -4.96
N TYR A 63 13.28 4.04 -5.35
CA TYR A 63 12.15 3.11 -5.54
C TYR A 63 12.10 2.03 -4.47
N GLN A 64 12.94 1.00 -4.58
CA GLN A 64 12.84 -0.19 -3.73
C GLN A 64 14.12 -0.47 -2.94
N LEU A 65 13.96 -1.27 -1.90
CA LEU A 65 14.97 -1.74 -0.98
C LEU A 65 15.14 -3.25 -1.09
N ALA A 66 16.37 -3.74 -0.97
CA ALA A 66 16.63 -5.16 -0.74
C ALA A 66 17.80 -5.33 0.23
N TYR A 67 17.82 -6.40 1.01
CA TYR A 67 18.86 -6.66 1.99
C TYR A 67 19.58 -7.98 1.69
N SER A 68 20.90 -7.91 1.61
CA SER A 68 21.77 -9.09 1.54
C SER A 68 22.19 -9.52 2.93
N LYS A 69 21.75 -10.70 3.34
CA LYS A 69 22.20 -11.35 4.58
C LYS A 69 23.66 -11.80 4.44
N SER A 70 24.04 -12.29 3.27
CA SER A 70 25.40 -12.81 3.00
C SER A 70 26.48 -11.73 3.02
N ASN A 71 26.17 -10.53 2.51
CA ASN A 71 27.10 -9.40 2.40
C ASN A 71 26.90 -8.34 3.49
N ASP A 72 25.89 -8.49 4.37
CA ASP A 72 25.52 -7.50 5.39
C ASP A 72 25.31 -6.09 4.79
N ALA A 73 24.52 -6.02 3.71
CA ALA A 73 24.40 -4.82 2.88
C ALA A 73 22.95 -4.54 2.49
N LEU A 74 22.56 -3.26 2.58
CA LEU A 74 21.30 -2.75 2.06
C LEU A 74 21.52 -2.25 0.62
N TRP A 75 20.61 -2.56 -0.28
CA TRP A 75 20.60 -2.11 -1.67
C TRP A 75 19.41 -1.19 -1.90
N VAL A 76 19.64 -0.06 -2.57
CA VAL A 76 18.62 0.96 -2.84
C VAL A 76 18.68 1.38 -4.29
N THR A 77 17.54 1.40 -4.99
CA THR A 77 17.44 1.90 -6.36
C THR A 77 17.05 3.37 -6.39
N GLY A 78 17.56 4.12 -7.36
CA GLY A 78 17.18 5.51 -7.60
C GLY A 78 17.09 5.80 -9.10
N SER A 79 15.98 6.39 -9.54
CA SER A 79 15.79 6.87 -10.91
C SER A 79 14.97 8.16 -10.91
N SER A 80 15.60 9.28 -11.25
CA SER A 80 14.93 10.58 -11.26
C SER A 80 14.10 10.78 -12.53
N GLY A 81 12.82 11.06 -12.35
CA GLY A 81 11.92 11.48 -13.41
C GLY A 81 11.53 10.39 -14.41
N ARG A 82 11.34 10.80 -15.67
CA ARG A 82 10.94 9.96 -16.80
C ARG A 82 11.94 10.11 -17.95
N PRO A 83 11.96 9.17 -18.92
CA PRO A 83 12.78 9.29 -20.11
C PRO A 83 12.71 10.69 -20.77
N PRO A 84 13.85 11.28 -21.13
CA PRO A 84 15.20 10.76 -20.92
C PRO A 84 15.60 10.78 -19.42
N ILE A 85 15.97 9.63 -18.87
CA ILE A 85 16.42 9.49 -17.47
C ILE A 85 17.91 9.83 -17.43
N MET A 86 18.25 10.95 -16.80
CA MET A 86 19.63 11.41 -16.71
C MET A 86 20.32 10.98 -15.41
N THR A 87 19.56 10.83 -14.33
CA THR A 87 20.10 10.52 -13.00
C THR A 87 19.51 9.21 -12.52
N SER A 88 20.33 8.16 -12.44
CA SER A 88 19.92 6.86 -11.90
C SER A 88 21.10 6.05 -11.41
N THR A 89 20.90 5.29 -10.34
CA THR A 89 21.89 4.37 -9.78
C THR A 89 21.22 3.24 -8.99
N LEU A 90 21.93 2.14 -8.83
CA LEU A 90 21.77 1.17 -7.74
C LEU A 90 22.86 1.45 -6.71
N ALA A 91 22.52 1.55 -5.42
CA ALA A 91 23.47 1.90 -4.37
C ALA A 91 23.60 0.81 -3.32
N LYS A 92 24.84 0.56 -2.87
CA LYS A 92 25.15 -0.28 -1.71
C LYS A 92 25.28 0.61 -0.47
N VAL A 93 24.51 0.30 0.55
CA VAL A 93 24.37 1.08 1.78
C VAL A 93 24.73 0.20 2.97
N ASP A 94 25.53 0.76 3.88
CA ASP A 94 25.80 0.12 5.18
C ASP A 94 24.54 0.17 6.05
N PRO A 95 23.93 -0.98 6.39
CA PRO A 95 22.69 -1.02 7.17
C PRO A 95 22.90 -0.54 8.62
N LYS A 96 24.13 -0.49 9.14
CA LYS A 96 24.37 -0.01 10.51
C LYS A 96 24.37 1.50 10.56
N THR A 97 24.98 2.14 9.57
CA THR A 97 25.29 3.58 9.56
C THR A 97 24.46 4.40 8.58
N MET A 98 23.68 3.78 7.71
CA MET A 98 22.98 4.39 6.56
C MET A 98 23.93 5.06 5.54
N LYS A 99 25.24 4.80 5.64
CA LYS A 99 26.21 5.37 4.70
C LYS A 99 26.08 4.70 3.34
N ILE A 100 25.87 5.49 2.29
CA ILE A 100 26.02 5.03 0.91
C ILE A 100 27.52 4.79 0.66
N GLN A 101 27.90 3.51 0.50
CA GLN A 101 29.29 3.10 0.31
C GLN A 101 29.69 3.21 -1.16
N ASN A 102 28.78 2.81 -2.05
CA ASN A 102 29.03 2.74 -3.48
C ASN A 102 27.75 2.98 -4.29
N THR A 103 27.93 3.45 -5.51
CA THR A 103 26.89 3.63 -6.53
C THR A 103 27.34 2.98 -7.83
N ILE A 104 26.41 2.35 -8.56
CA ILE A 104 26.69 1.59 -9.79
C ILE A 104 26.25 2.39 -11.00
N SER A 105 27.09 2.47 -12.04
CA SER A 105 26.70 3.03 -13.34
C SER A 105 25.63 2.17 -14.01
N MET A 106 24.49 2.79 -14.32
CA MET A 106 23.42 2.13 -15.08
C MET A 106 23.79 2.04 -16.56
N ASP A 107 23.23 1.05 -17.27
CA ASP A 107 23.43 0.92 -18.71
C ASP A 107 22.94 2.17 -19.44
N VAL A 108 23.73 2.65 -20.39
CA VAL A 108 23.41 3.78 -21.25
C VAL A 108 22.75 3.23 -22.52
N VAL A 109 21.57 3.72 -22.83
CA VAL A 109 20.78 3.36 -24.00
C VAL A 109 20.52 4.58 -24.88
N GLU A 110 20.22 4.35 -26.14
CA GLU A 110 19.77 5.41 -27.05
C GLU A 110 18.36 5.89 -26.67
N HIS A 111 18.20 7.21 -26.68
CA HIS A 111 16.92 7.86 -26.47
C HIS A 111 16.36 8.35 -27.80
N THR A 112 15.12 8.00 -28.12
CA THR A 112 14.38 8.55 -29.27
C THR A 112 13.25 9.43 -28.76
N ALA A 113 13.35 10.74 -28.98
CA ALA A 113 12.30 11.68 -28.58
C ALA A 113 10.98 11.38 -29.30
N ARG A 114 9.86 11.70 -28.65
CA ARG A 114 8.52 11.45 -29.22
C ARG A 114 8.35 12.20 -30.54
N GLY A 115 8.17 11.47 -31.64
CA GLY A 115 8.02 12.03 -32.98
C GLY A 115 9.33 12.10 -33.78
N ALA A 116 10.42 11.55 -33.24
CA ALA A 116 11.65 11.30 -33.99
C ALA A 116 11.65 9.89 -34.59
N ASP A 117 12.25 9.76 -35.77
CA ASP A 117 12.40 8.47 -36.48
C ASP A 117 13.77 7.81 -36.23
N ALA A 118 14.63 8.44 -35.43
CA ALA A 118 15.98 7.99 -35.11
C ALA A 118 16.40 8.48 -33.71
N PRO A 119 17.41 7.84 -33.09
CA PRO A 119 17.98 8.29 -31.82
C PRO A 119 18.32 9.78 -31.81
N THR A 120 17.88 10.47 -30.77
CA THR A 120 18.06 11.92 -30.57
C THR A 120 19.05 12.24 -29.46
N GLY A 121 19.54 11.23 -28.74
CA GLY A 121 20.49 11.33 -27.64
C GLY A 121 20.56 10.03 -26.86
N TYR A 122 20.94 10.11 -25.59
CA TYR A 122 21.11 8.96 -24.71
C TYR A 122 20.30 9.14 -23.42
N ASN A 123 19.93 8.03 -22.79
CA ASN A 123 19.44 8.00 -21.42
C ASN A 123 19.92 6.77 -20.67
N LEU A 124 19.75 6.76 -19.36
CA LEU A 124 20.00 5.59 -18.53
C LEU A 124 18.81 4.62 -18.64
N ALA A 125 19.11 3.31 -18.61
CA ALA A 125 18.12 2.25 -18.51
C ALA A 125 17.22 2.40 -17.25
N GLY A 126 17.78 2.97 -16.19
CA GLY A 126 17.11 3.24 -14.92
C GLY A 126 17.02 2.00 -14.03
N ALA A 127 17.15 2.17 -12.72
CA ALA A 127 16.90 1.13 -11.73
C ALA A 127 15.62 1.42 -10.94
N TYR A 128 14.73 0.43 -10.81
CA TYR A 128 13.42 0.57 -10.17
C TYR A 128 13.23 -0.50 -9.10
N GLY A 129 12.89 -1.72 -9.48
CA GLY A 129 12.83 -2.83 -8.53
C GLY A 129 14.19 -3.43 -8.26
N VAL A 130 14.35 -4.05 -7.09
CA VAL A 130 15.61 -4.67 -6.67
C VAL A 130 15.35 -5.93 -5.87
N GLY A 131 16.15 -6.96 -6.14
CA GLY A 131 16.14 -8.22 -5.40
C GLY A 131 17.55 -8.75 -5.23
N VAL A 132 17.79 -9.47 -4.12
CA VAL A 132 19.11 -10.04 -3.83
C VAL A 132 19.03 -11.57 -3.94
N ASP A 133 19.95 -12.13 -4.72
CA ASP A 133 20.21 -13.57 -4.75
C ASP A 133 21.54 -13.85 -4.02
N ASP A 134 21.41 -14.06 -2.70
CA ASP A 134 22.53 -14.38 -1.83
C ASP A 134 23.16 -15.74 -2.15
N ALA A 135 22.42 -16.68 -2.77
CA ALA A 135 22.96 -17.98 -3.13
C ALA A 135 24.00 -17.88 -4.25
N ASN A 136 23.87 -16.88 -5.13
CA ASN A 136 24.77 -16.65 -6.25
C ASN A 136 25.58 -15.35 -6.15
N ASN A 137 25.54 -14.66 -4.99
CA ASN A 137 26.21 -13.37 -4.76
C ASN A 137 25.84 -12.29 -5.80
N THR A 138 24.58 -12.26 -6.25
CA THR A 138 24.11 -11.25 -7.21
C THR A 138 23.02 -10.36 -6.61
N VAL A 139 22.96 -9.12 -7.09
CA VAL A 139 21.85 -8.18 -6.89
C VAL A 139 21.26 -7.84 -8.24
N TRP A 140 19.95 -7.92 -8.35
CA TRP A 140 19.20 -7.73 -9.59
C TRP A 140 18.40 -6.45 -9.53
N THR A 141 18.20 -5.80 -10.67
CA THR A 141 17.30 -4.65 -10.79
C THR A 141 16.43 -4.73 -12.04
N THR A 142 15.21 -4.22 -11.92
CA THR A 142 14.36 -3.98 -13.09
C THR A 142 14.72 -2.66 -13.75
N ASN A 143 14.77 -2.67 -15.07
CA ASN A 143 14.93 -1.51 -15.91
C ASN A 143 13.58 -1.19 -16.58
N THR A 144 12.60 -0.83 -15.75
CA THR A 144 11.16 -0.76 -16.12
C THR A 144 10.86 0.08 -17.35
N ARG A 145 11.64 1.13 -17.62
CA ARG A 145 11.40 2.06 -18.75
C ARG A 145 12.00 1.60 -20.07
N VAL A 146 12.84 0.58 -20.04
CA VAL A 146 13.49 -0.01 -21.22
C VAL A 146 13.22 -1.52 -21.31
N ASN A 147 12.24 -2.02 -20.56
CA ASN A 147 11.76 -3.40 -20.64
C ASN A 147 12.88 -4.46 -20.48
N ALA A 148 13.73 -4.27 -19.47
CA ALA A 148 14.86 -5.17 -19.22
C ALA A 148 15.08 -5.47 -17.73
N VAL A 149 15.92 -6.46 -17.46
CA VAL A 149 16.47 -6.76 -16.13
C VAL A 149 17.98 -6.91 -16.20
N THR A 150 18.66 -6.50 -15.13
CA THR A 150 20.12 -6.53 -15.03
C THR A 150 20.57 -7.04 -13.68
N ALA A 151 21.60 -7.88 -13.65
CA ALA A 151 22.22 -8.45 -12.45
C ALA A 151 23.67 -8.00 -12.31
N TYR A 152 24.08 -7.72 -11.08
CA TYR A 152 25.41 -7.30 -10.70
C TYR A 152 25.96 -8.20 -9.60
N ASP A 153 27.26 -8.46 -9.62
CA ASP A 153 27.95 -9.13 -8.50
C ASP A 153 27.97 -8.19 -7.28
N GLN A 154 27.57 -8.68 -6.11
CA GLN A 154 27.38 -7.85 -4.92
C GLN A 154 28.69 -7.30 -4.32
N THR A 155 29.82 -7.92 -4.65
CA THR A 155 31.14 -7.57 -4.12
C THR A 155 31.86 -6.57 -5.01
N THR A 156 31.92 -6.87 -6.31
CA THR A 156 32.65 -6.12 -7.34
C THR A 156 31.78 -5.07 -8.04
N MET A 157 30.45 -5.18 -7.92
CA MET A 157 29.46 -4.32 -8.61
C MET A 157 29.53 -4.38 -10.13
N LYS A 158 30.26 -5.37 -10.66
CA LYS A 158 30.33 -5.62 -12.08
C LYS A 158 29.02 -6.24 -12.55
N LYS A 159 28.51 -5.78 -13.69
CA LYS A 159 27.39 -6.37 -14.41
C LYS A 159 27.77 -7.80 -14.81
N VAL A 160 26.98 -8.76 -14.37
CA VAL A 160 27.17 -10.19 -14.68
C VAL A 160 26.14 -10.70 -15.70
N PHE A 161 25.00 -10.02 -15.80
CA PHE A 161 23.95 -10.34 -16.77
C PHE A 161 23.09 -9.11 -17.04
N SER A 162 22.64 -8.95 -18.28
CA SER A 162 21.57 -8.03 -18.63
C SER A 162 20.82 -8.57 -19.84
N THR A 163 19.49 -8.46 -19.80
CA THR A 163 18.70 -8.81 -20.99
C THR A 163 18.93 -7.85 -22.14
N LEU A 164 19.46 -6.64 -21.88
CA LEU A 164 19.85 -5.69 -22.93
C LEU A 164 21.02 -6.19 -23.78
N ASP A 165 21.86 -7.07 -23.24
CA ASP A 165 23.02 -7.61 -23.95
C ASP A 165 22.67 -8.85 -24.79
N LEU A 166 21.43 -9.34 -24.72
CA LEU A 166 20.96 -10.48 -25.51
C LEU A 166 20.67 -10.07 -26.97
N PRO A 167 20.76 -11.00 -27.93
CA PRO A 167 20.27 -10.77 -29.29
C PRO A 167 18.79 -10.33 -29.29
N GLN A 168 18.41 -9.43 -30.20
CA GLN A 168 17.06 -8.87 -30.27
C GLN A 168 15.96 -9.94 -30.29
N GLU A 169 16.14 -11.02 -31.07
CA GLU A 169 15.19 -12.14 -31.13
C GLU A 169 14.96 -12.79 -29.75
N GLN A 170 16.01 -12.91 -28.93
CA GLN A 170 15.88 -13.44 -27.58
C GLN A 170 15.19 -12.45 -26.65
N GLN A 171 15.49 -11.15 -26.76
CA GLN A 171 14.79 -10.11 -25.98
C GLN A 171 13.28 -10.13 -26.27
N GLU A 172 12.90 -10.20 -27.55
CA GLU A 172 11.51 -10.30 -28.00
C GLU A 172 10.85 -11.60 -27.51
N ALA A 173 11.57 -12.72 -27.52
CA ALA A 173 11.08 -14.01 -27.03
C ALA A 173 10.81 -14.02 -25.51
N LEU A 174 11.59 -13.28 -24.72
CA LEU A 174 11.37 -13.15 -23.27
C LEU A 174 10.07 -12.40 -22.95
N ARG A 175 9.59 -11.53 -23.85
CA ARG A 175 8.39 -10.70 -23.66
C ARG A 175 8.41 -9.95 -22.32
N ILE A 176 9.54 -9.33 -22.01
CA ILE A 176 9.66 -8.47 -20.83
C ILE A 176 8.93 -7.18 -21.16
N ASP A 177 7.84 -6.92 -20.45
CA ASP A 177 7.12 -5.66 -20.54
C ASP A 177 6.90 -5.12 -19.13
N HIS A 178 7.31 -3.87 -18.91
CA HIS A 178 7.18 -3.16 -17.65
C HIS A 178 7.57 -3.98 -16.39
N PRO A 179 8.81 -4.50 -16.29
CA PRO A 179 9.24 -5.31 -15.15
C PRO A 179 9.15 -4.50 -13.85
N ARG A 180 8.55 -5.09 -12.81
CA ARG A 180 8.10 -4.37 -11.60
C ARG A 180 8.84 -4.76 -10.32
N GLU A 181 8.94 -6.06 -10.03
CA GLU A 181 9.41 -6.63 -8.75
C GLU A 181 10.40 -7.76 -9.01
N ILE A 182 11.40 -7.93 -8.13
CA ILE A 182 12.35 -9.05 -8.18
C ILE A 182 12.53 -9.65 -6.80
N GLN A 183 12.38 -10.97 -6.67
CA GLN A 183 12.82 -11.71 -5.49
C GLN A 183 13.52 -13.00 -5.88
N ALA A 184 14.44 -13.47 -5.05
CA ALA A 184 15.13 -14.73 -5.24
C ALA A 184 14.69 -15.75 -4.19
N ALA A 185 14.49 -16.98 -4.60
CA ALA A 185 14.19 -18.09 -3.71
C ALA A 185 14.65 -19.42 -4.32
N GLY A 186 15.23 -20.30 -3.49
CA GLY A 186 15.60 -21.66 -3.91
C GLY A 186 16.56 -21.73 -5.12
N GLY A 187 17.46 -20.76 -5.24
CA GLY A 187 18.39 -20.64 -6.38
C GLY A 187 17.75 -20.15 -7.69
N LYS A 188 16.54 -19.60 -7.62
CA LYS A 188 15.81 -19.01 -8.75
C LYS A 188 15.58 -17.53 -8.50
N VAL A 189 15.48 -16.76 -9.57
CA VAL A 189 15.14 -15.34 -9.53
C VAL A 189 13.80 -15.13 -10.23
N PHE A 190 12.82 -14.63 -9.49
CA PHE A 190 11.48 -14.34 -9.97
C PHE A 190 11.39 -12.86 -10.33
N VAL A 191 10.91 -12.56 -11.53
CA VAL A 191 10.74 -11.20 -12.05
C VAL A 191 9.29 -11.00 -12.46
N GLY A 192 8.58 -10.10 -11.79
CA GLY A 192 7.23 -9.71 -12.17
C GLY A 192 7.25 -8.83 -13.41
N VAL A 193 6.52 -9.20 -14.46
CA VAL A 193 6.34 -8.43 -15.70
C VAL A 193 4.86 -8.33 -16.03
N GLN A 194 4.50 -7.50 -17.01
CA GLN A 194 3.13 -7.47 -17.51
C GLN A 194 2.76 -8.82 -18.14
N GLY A 195 1.72 -9.46 -17.61
CA GLY A 195 1.20 -10.74 -18.08
C GLY A 195 1.99 -11.98 -17.64
N ALA A 196 3.01 -11.86 -16.79
CA ALA A 196 3.73 -13.03 -16.29
C ALA A 196 4.62 -12.78 -15.06
N VAL A 197 5.07 -13.89 -14.50
CA VAL A 197 6.30 -13.96 -13.71
C VAL A 197 7.34 -14.74 -14.51
N LEU A 198 8.50 -14.14 -14.76
CA LEU A 198 9.65 -14.81 -15.36
C LEU A 198 10.49 -15.43 -14.25
N VAL A 199 10.87 -16.69 -14.42
CA VAL A 199 11.69 -17.42 -13.47
C VAL A 199 13.02 -17.74 -14.14
N PHE A 200 14.09 -17.13 -13.65
CA PHE A 200 15.46 -17.39 -14.10
C PHE A 200 16.16 -18.34 -13.14
N ASP A 201 17.08 -19.14 -13.67
CA ASP A 201 18.07 -19.82 -12.84
C ASP A 201 19.06 -18.79 -12.30
N GLY A 202 19.26 -18.74 -10.99
CA GLY A 202 20.09 -17.70 -10.37
C GLY A 202 21.57 -17.81 -10.71
N SER A 203 22.04 -18.98 -11.14
CA SER A 203 23.46 -19.23 -11.43
C SER A 203 23.83 -19.03 -12.90
N SER A 204 23.01 -19.56 -13.81
CA SER A 204 23.23 -19.51 -15.25
C SER A 204 22.53 -18.33 -15.92
N HIS A 205 21.55 -17.73 -15.24
CA HIS A 205 20.68 -16.66 -15.75
C HIS A 205 19.81 -17.10 -16.94
N GLU A 206 19.68 -18.40 -17.18
CA GLU A 206 18.76 -18.93 -18.19
C GLU A 206 17.32 -18.83 -17.72
N LEU A 207 16.39 -18.52 -18.64
CA LEU A 207 14.96 -18.53 -18.34
C LEU A 207 14.51 -19.98 -18.14
N LEU A 208 14.06 -20.32 -16.93
CA LEU A 208 13.50 -21.63 -16.60
C LEU A 208 12.03 -21.74 -16.99
N LYS A 209 11.25 -20.69 -16.70
CA LYS A 209 9.79 -20.69 -16.90
C LYS A 209 9.27 -19.28 -17.08
N ARG A 210 8.32 -19.11 -17.99
CA ARG A 210 7.38 -17.98 -18.00
C ARG A 210 6.05 -18.47 -17.45
N ILE A 211 5.70 -18.01 -16.26
CA ILE A 211 4.42 -18.33 -15.63
C ILE A 211 3.42 -17.28 -16.12
N GLU A 212 2.48 -17.69 -16.96
CA GLU A 212 1.46 -16.81 -17.53
C GLU A 212 0.52 -16.30 -16.42
N ILE A 213 0.31 -14.98 -16.36
CA ILE A 213 -0.57 -14.33 -15.37
C ILE A 213 -1.64 -13.52 -16.09
N SER A 214 -2.90 -13.76 -15.71
CA SER A 214 -4.04 -13.03 -16.23
C SER A 214 -5.03 -12.68 -15.12
N ASP A 215 -5.84 -11.64 -15.38
CA ASP A 215 -7.03 -11.31 -14.60
C ASP A 215 -8.11 -12.41 -14.76
N PRO A 216 -9.23 -12.35 -14.00
CA PRO A 216 -10.34 -13.28 -14.12
C PRO A 216 -11.00 -13.34 -15.52
N ASN A 217 -10.83 -12.30 -16.32
CA ASN A 217 -11.35 -12.22 -17.69
C ASN A 217 -10.35 -12.72 -18.74
N GLY A 218 -9.20 -13.26 -18.31
CA GLY A 218 -8.13 -13.72 -19.19
C GLY A 218 -7.28 -12.61 -19.80
N ARG A 219 -7.36 -11.37 -19.30
CA ARG A 219 -6.50 -10.26 -19.77
C ARG A 219 -5.15 -10.32 -19.08
N ALA A 220 -4.09 -10.18 -19.87
CA ALA A 220 -2.74 -10.01 -19.34
C ALA A 220 -2.69 -8.75 -18.46
N THR A 221 -2.20 -8.91 -17.23
CA THR A 221 -2.06 -7.84 -16.24
C THR A 221 -0.77 -8.06 -15.46
N SER A 222 -0.31 -7.04 -14.74
CA SER A 222 0.93 -7.10 -13.97
C SER A 222 0.69 -7.69 -12.59
N VAL A 223 1.67 -8.44 -12.11
CA VAL A 223 1.81 -8.68 -10.67
C VAL A 223 2.40 -7.44 -10.01
N MET A 224 2.00 -7.17 -8.78
CA MET A 224 2.58 -6.10 -7.96
C MET A 224 3.77 -6.65 -7.15
N ASN A 225 4.13 -6.02 -6.03
CA ASN A 225 5.09 -6.63 -5.11
C ASN A 225 4.52 -7.97 -4.61
N PHE A 226 5.36 -9.01 -4.57
CA PHE A 226 4.95 -10.38 -4.26
C PHE A 226 5.83 -10.95 -3.14
N ALA A 227 5.42 -12.05 -2.52
CA ALA A 227 6.21 -12.70 -1.47
C ALA A 227 6.48 -14.17 -1.78
N LEU A 228 7.68 -14.64 -1.47
CA LEU A 228 8.10 -16.03 -1.66
C LEU A 228 8.29 -16.73 -0.30
N ASP A 229 7.41 -17.67 0.02
CA ASP A 229 7.51 -18.54 1.18
C ASP A 229 8.28 -19.82 0.82
N GLU A 230 9.58 -19.83 1.06
CA GLU A 230 10.42 -21.01 0.84
C GLU A 230 10.06 -22.18 1.75
N GLN A 231 9.59 -21.93 2.98
CA GLN A 231 9.27 -23.01 3.91
C GLN A 231 7.97 -23.72 3.51
N GLY A 232 6.96 -22.95 3.12
CA GLY A 232 5.69 -23.45 2.61
C GLY A 232 5.70 -23.80 1.11
N GLN A 233 6.80 -23.54 0.39
CA GLN A 233 6.95 -23.73 -1.05
C GLN A 233 5.88 -23.00 -1.88
N ARG A 234 5.52 -21.77 -1.48
CA ARG A 234 4.48 -20.97 -2.15
C ARG A 234 4.95 -19.56 -2.48
N GLY A 235 4.66 -19.09 -3.68
CA GLY A 235 4.77 -17.68 -4.05
C GLY A 235 3.39 -17.03 -4.13
N TYR A 236 3.23 -15.85 -3.56
CA TYR A 236 1.98 -15.10 -3.47
C TYR A 236 2.08 -13.84 -4.32
N PHE A 237 1.29 -13.74 -5.39
CA PHE A 237 1.38 -12.70 -6.41
C PHE A 237 0.07 -11.90 -6.49
N PRO A 238 -0.02 -10.74 -5.80
CA PRO A 238 -1.15 -9.84 -5.92
C PRO A 238 -1.27 -9.31 -7.35
N ILE A 239 -2.50 -9.32 -7.88
CA ILE A 239 -2.77 -8.92 -9.25
C ILE A 239 -3.20 -7.46 -9.30
N PHE A 240 -2.49 -6.66 -10.10
CA PHE A 240 -2.83 -5.26 -10.25
C PHE A 240 -4.22 -5.08 -10.88
N GLY A 241 -5.08 -4.31 -10.22
CA GLY A 241 -6.42 -3.98 -10.70
C GLY A 241 -7.40 -5.15 -10.74
N ALA A 242 -7.10 -6.24 -10.03
CA ALA A 242 -8.03 -7.34 -9.84
C ALA A 242 -8.00 -7.79 -8.38
N GLU A 243 -9.16 -8.16 -7.83
CA GLU A 243 -9.27 -8.67 -6.46
C GLU A 243 -8.86 -10.15 -6.37
N GLN A 244 -7.66 -10.45 -6.88
CA GLN A 244 -7.09 -11.78 -6.88
C GLN A 244 -5.62 -11.75 -6.50
N MET A 245 -5.21 -12.81 -5.81
CA MET A 245 -3.82 -13.17 -5.60
C MET A 245 -3.59 -14.53 -6.23
N LYS A 246 -2.65 -14.60 -7.19
CA LYS A 246 -2.22 -15.88 -7.74
C LYS A 246 -1.25 -16.54 -6.78
N VAL A 247 -1.33 -17.86 -6.68
CA VAL A 247 -0.42 -18.66 -5.85
C VAL A 247 0.33 -19.60 -6.78
N VAL A 248 1.65 -19.70 -6.62
CA VAL A 248 2.51 -20.58 -7.39
C VAL A 248 3.23 -21.53 -6.44
N ASP A 249 3.32 -22.81 -6.81
CA ASP A 249 4.19 -23.76 -6.13
C ASP A 249 5.66 -23.51 -6.55
N LEU A 250 6.54 -23.20 -5.60
CA LEU A 250 7.91 -22.75 -5.90
C LEU A 250 8.80 -23.87 -6.44
N GLN A 251 8.44 -25.14 -6.24
CA GLN A 251 9.21 -26.27 -6.70
C GLN A 251 8.87 -26.63 -8.15
N SER A 252 7.59 -26.81 -8.46
CA SER A 252 7.07 -27.18 -9.78
C SER A 252 6.90 -25.99 -10.71
N LEU A 253 6.81 -24.77 -10.16
CA LEU A 253 6.51 -23.52 -10.87
C LEU A 253 5.13 -23.53 -11.54
N GLU A 254 4.21 -24.33 -11.02
CA GLU A 254 2.83 -24.42 -11.50
C GLU A 254 1.90 -23.56 -10.64
N LEU A 255 0.84 -23.04 -11.29
CA LEU A 255 -0.20 -22.28 -10.59
C LEU A 255 -1.03 -23.20 -9.71
N LEU A 256 -1.25 -22.75 -8.47
CA LEU A 256 -2.19 -23.34 -7.53
C LEU A 256 -3.51 -22.55 -7.54
N ASP A 257 -4.47 -23.03 -6.73
CA ASP A 257 -5.67 -22.25 -6.44
C ASP A 257 -5.28 -20.91 -5.83
N GLY A 258 -5.74 -19.83 -6.46
CA GLY A 258 -5.51 -18.47 -6.01
C GLY A 258 -6.41 -18.09 -4.84
N ILE A 259 -6.17 -16.90 -4.28
CA ILE A 259 -6.97 -16.32 -3.21
C ILE A 259 -7.80 -15.17 -3.79
N ASN A 260 -9.12 -15.20 -3.55
CA ASN A 260 -10.00 -14.09 -3.89
C ASN A 260 -9.89 -13.04 -2.79
N LEU A 261 -9.34 -11.90 -3.16
CA LEU A 261 -9.21 -10.77 -2.26
C LEU A 261 -10.55 -10.04 -2.22
N HIS A 262 -10.89 -9.42 -1.10
CA HIS A 262 -12.07 -8.55 -1.00
C HIS A 262 -12.01 -7.73 0.29
N ARG A 263 -12.78 -6.65 0.33
CA ARG A 263 -13.15 -5.98 1.58
C ARG A 263 -14.66 -6.15 1.81
N PRO A 264 -15.10 -6.83 2.88
CA PRO A 264 -16.52 -6.94 3.18
C PRO A 264 -17.19 -5.56 3.31
N ASN A 265 -18.44 -5.47 2.87
CA ASN A 265 -19.28 -4.27 2.97
C ASN A 265 -18.70 -3.02 2.27
N SER A 266 -17.94 -3.20 1.19
CA SER A 266 -17.46 -2.12 0.32
C SER A 266 -17.82 -2.42 -1.12
N ASP A 267 -18.28 -1.41 -1.85
CA ASP A 267 -18.60 -1.50 -3.28
C ASP A 267 -17.45 -1.00 -4.17
N THR A 268 -16.34 -0.55 -3.56
CA THR A 268 -15.16 -0.07 -4.27
C THR A 268 -14.18 -1.23 -4.46
N ASP A 269 -13.56 -1.33 -5.64
CA ASP A 269 -12.58 -2.39 -5.91
C ASP A 269 -11.31 -2.22 -5.06
N LEU A 270 -10.70 -3.33 -4.66
CA LEU A 270 -9.34 -3.34 -4.14
C LEU A 270 -8.31 -3.06 -5.24
N ILE A 271 -7.20 -2.42 -4.86
CA ILE A 271 -6.00 -2.32 -5.70
C ILE A 271 -4.83 -2.94 -4.94
N PRO A 272 -4.75 -4.29 -4.89
CA PRO A 272 -3.70 -5.00 -4.17
C PRO A 272 -2.33 -4.57 -4.67
N SER A 273 -1.41 -4.29 -3.76
CA SER A 273 -0.13 -3.64 -4.11
C SER A 273 1.11 -4.32 -3.57
N ASP A 274 0.99 -5.02 -2.45
CA ASP A 274 2.07 -5.78 -1.83
C ASP A 274 1.49 -6.86 -0.92
N VAL A 275 2.29 -7.87 -0.60
CA VAL A 275 1.93 -8.94 0.32
C VAL A 275 3.12 -9.30 1.20
N ALA A 276 2.87 -9.46 2.50
CA ALA A 276 3.80 -10.06 3.46
C ALA A 276 3.08 -11.20 4.19
N PHE A 277 3.83 -12.03 4.89
CA PHE A 277 3.26 -13.11 5.69
C PHE A 277 3.94 -13.20 7.06
N ASP A 278 3.18 -13.73 8.02
CA ASP A 278 3.67 -14.11 9.33
C ASP A 278 3.40 -15.60 9.52
N GLN A 279 4.47 -16.41 9.55
CA GLN A 279 4.36 -17.85 9.73
C GLN A 279 3.87 -18.25 11.12
N SER A 280 4.24 -17.47 12.14
CA SER A 280 3.89 -17.70 13.54
C SER A 280 2.37 -17.62 13.75
N LEU A 281 1.73 -16.70 13.03
CA LEU A 281 0.28 -16.47 13.10
C LEU A 281 -0.51 -17.17 11.99
N ASN A 282 0.16 -17.80 11.01
CA ASN A 282 -0.43 -18.38 9.81
C ASN A 282 -1.27 -17.33 9.05
N GLU A 283 -0.69 -16.15 8.80
CA GLU A 283 -1.40 -15.02 8.20
C GLU A 283 -0.69 -14.45 6.97
N LEU A 284 -1.50 -13.96 6.04
CA LEU A 284 -1.10 -13.13 4.90
C LEU A 284 -1.64 -11.72 5.09
N TYR A 285 -0.79 -10.73 4.86
CA TYR A 285 -1.11 -9.32 4.94
C TYR A 285 -0.98 -8.70 3.55
N VAL A 286 -2.08 -8.22 2.98
CA VAL A 286 -2.12 -7.68 1.62
C VAL A 286 -2.47 -6.21 1.67
N SER A 287 -1.54 -5.35 1.24
CA SER A 287 -1.79 -3.91 1.14
C SER A 287 -2.65 -3.58 -0.08
N SER A 288 -3.44 -2.51 0.03
CA SER A 288 -4.24 -1.97 -1.06
C SER A 288 -4.08 -0.46 -1.15
N GLN A 289 -3.87 0.05 -2.37
CA GLN A 289 -3.86 1.50 -2.65
C GLN A 289 -5.26 2.11 -2.53
N GLY A 290 -6.29 1.32 -2.81
CA GLY A 290 -7.66 1.82 -2.89
C GLY A 290 -7.88 2.84 -4.01
N SER A 291 -9.04 3.49 -4.00
CA SER A 291 -9.38 4.59 -4.91
C SER A 291 -9.90 5.78 -4.11
N GLU A 292 -9.29 6.96 -4.30
CA GLU A 292 -9.65 8.19 -3.56
C GLU A 292 -9.64 8.00 -2.02
N GLY A 293 -8.73 7.17 -1.50
CA GLY A 293 -8.63 6.82 -0.08
C GLY A 293 -9.60 5.73 0.38
N GLN A 294 -10.61 5.38 -0.42
CA GLN A 294 -11.47 4.24 -0.13
C GLN A 294 -10.73 2.93 -0.40
N ASN A 295 -10.83 1.98 0.54
CA ASN A 295 -10.10 0.71 0.48
C ASN A 295 -8.57 0.84 0.40
N ALA A 296 -8.03 1.97 0.87
CA ALA A 296 -6.64 2.08 1.23
C ALA A 296 -6.43 1.42 2.59
N GLY A 297 -5.64 0.35 2.66
CA GLY A 297 -5.56 -0.46 3.87
C GLY A 297 -4.77 -1.75 3.72
N VAL A 298 -4.87 -2.61 4.72
CA VAL A 298 -4.31 -3.96 4.73
C VAL A 298 -5.43 -4.96 5.00
N ALA A 299 -5.58 -5.93 4.12
CA ALA A 299 -6.42 -7.10 4.33
C ALA A 299 -5.59 -8.25 4.91
N VAL A 300 -6.11 -8.90 5.94
CA VAL A 300 -5.50 -10.05 6.61
C VAL A 300 -6.26 -11.30 6.22
N TYR A 301 -5.53 -12.34 5.79
CA TYR A 301 -6.08 -13.63 5.38
C TYR A 301 -5.40 -14.76 6.14
N ASP A 302 -6.10 -15.87 6.34
CA ASP A 302 -5.46 -17.12 6.75
C ASP A 302 -4.56 -17.62 5.62
N LYS A 303 -3.28 -17.88 5.93
CA LYS A 303 -2.27 -18.25 4.95
C LYS A 303 -2.49 -19.64 4.34
N THR A 304 -3.15 -20.53 5.08
CA THR A 304 -3.40 -21.92 4.67
C THR A 304 -4.68 -22.02 3.84
N THR A 305 -5.77 -21.39 4.30
CA THR A 305 -7.08 -21.50 3.64
C THR A 305 -7.37 -20.39 2.64
N GLY A 306 -6.70 -19.24 2.76
CA GLY A 306 -7.00 -18.04 2.00
C GLY A 306 -8.26 -17.30 2.46
N GLU A 307 -8.85 -17.68 3.60
CA GLU A 307 -10.05 -17.04 4.12
C GLU A 307 -9.73 -15.65 4.69
N PHE A 308 -10.59 -14.68 4.38
CA PHE A 308 -10.49 -13.33 4.92
C PHE A 308 -10.70 -13.32 6.44
N LYS A 309 -9.81 -12.64 7.17
CA LYS A 309 -9.87 -12.48 8.63
C LYS A 309 -10.31 -11.07 9.02
N LYS A 310 -9.59 -10.05 8.53
CA LYS A 310 -9.79 -8.67 8.99
C LYS A 310 -9.30 -7.64 7.97
N TRP A 311 -9.84 -6.43 8.08
CA TRP A 311 -9.35 -5.25 7.40
C TRP A 311 -8.77 -4.26 8.41
N ILE A 312 -7.58 -3.73 8.11
CA ILE A 312 -6.90 -2.69 8.88
C ILE A 312 -6.85 -1.44 8.00
N ASP A 313 -7.59 -0.40 8.39
CA ASP A 313 -7.60 0.87 7.66
C ASP A 313 -6.24 1.57 7.79
N LEU A 314 -5.63 1.89 6.63
CA LEU A 314 -4.44 2.73 6.54
C LEU A 314 -4.83 4.09 5.94
N GLY A 315 -3.92 5.06 5.96
CA GLY A 315 -4.17 6.47 5.62
C GLY A 315 -4.96 6.73 4.35
N THR A 316 -4.31 7.04 3.24
CA THR A 316 -5.02 7.39 1.99
C THR A 316 -4.53 6.62 0.77
N ARG A 317 -3.32 6.05 0.82
CA ARG A 317 -2.83 5.19 -0.26
C ARG A 317 -1.79 4.18 0.25
N GLY A 318 -2.26 3.05 0.78
CA GLY A 318 -1.39 1.93 1.16
C GLY A 318 -0.58 1.40 -0.03
N LEU A 319 0.71 1.11 0.14
CA LEU A 319 1.54 0.62 -0.98
C LEU A 319 2.38 -0.61 -0.62
N SER A 320 3.51 -0.42 0.06
CA SER A 320 4.47 -1.48 0.36
C SER A 320 4.22 -2.03 1.76
N ILE A 321 4.50 -3.31 1.95
CA ILE A 321 4.34 -4.00 3.23
C ILE A 321 5.49 -4.97 3.47
N ASP A 322 5.95 -5.07 4.70
CA ASP A 322 6.91 -6.10 5.12
C ASP A 322 6.61 -6.58 6.55
N ALA A 323 7.01 -7.81 6.87
CA ALA A 323 6.76 -8.44 8.16
C ALA A 323 8.06 -8.73 8.92
N ASP A 324 8.03 -8.52 10.24
CA ASP A 324 9.07 -8.92 11.18
C ASP A 324 8.55 -10.09 12.01
N GLU A 325 8.77 -11.30 11.49
CA GLU A 325 8.28 -12.56 12.08
C GLU A 325 8.80 -12.78 13.50
N ASP A 326 9.98 -12.25 13.84
CA ASP A 326 10.54 -12.40 15.20
C ASP A 326 9.77 -11.59 16.25
N LYS A 327 9.06 -10.53 15.82
CA LYS A 327 8.32 -9.61 16.71
C LYS A 327 6.80 -9.71 16.56
N ASP A 328 6.32 -10.46 15.57
CA ASP A 328 4.93 -10.46 15.10
C ASP A 328 4.47 -9.02 14.81
N LEU A 329 5.23 -8.32 13.96
CA LEU A 329 4.95 -6.95 13.53
C LEU A 329 4.87 -6.86 12.02
N VAL A 330 3.97 -6.01 11.53
CA VAL A 330 3.84 -5.70 10.11
C VAL A 330 4.04 -4.21 9.89
N TYR A 331 4.85 -3.85 8.89
CA TYR A 331 5.13 -2.48 8.52
C TYR A 331 4.46 -2.17 7.19
N ALA A 332 3.63 -1.14 7.13
CA ALA A 332 2.94 -0.77 5.90
C ALA A 332 3.15 0.71 5.57
N THR A 333 3.38 1.02 4.29
CA THR A 333 3.66 2.39 3.84
C THR A 333 2.41 3.14 3.39
N ASP A 334 2.41 4.46 3.56
CA ASP A 334 1.49 5.36 2.88
C ASP A 334 2.23 6.14 1.77
N LEU A 335 1.81 5.91 0.53
CA LEU A 335 2.37 6.59 -0.64
C LEU A 335 1.79 8.01 -0.80
N ASP A 336 0.76 8.42 -0.05
CA ASP A 336 0.26 9.78 -0.13
C ASP A 336 1.26 10.78 0.47
N GLY A 337 1.82 11.64 -0.39
CA GLY A 337 2.77 12.67 0.01
C GLY A 337 2.14 13.83 0.80
N THR A 338 0.82 13.97 0.82
CA THR A 338 0.13 15.15 1.34
C THR A 338 -0.01 15.17 2.86
N VAL A 339 0.05 14.01 3.52
CA VAL A 339 -0.02 13.91 4.99
C VAL A 339 1.37 13.70 5.58
N LYS A 340 1.88 14.64 6.40
CA LYS A 340 3.26 14.59 6.89
C LYS A 340 3.48 13.58 8.03
N ASP A 341 2.50 13.45 8.92
CA ASP A 341 2.62 12.63 10.14
C ASP A 341 2.39 11.13 9.88
N LYS A 342 2.15 10.75 8.61
CA LYS A 342 1.91 9.38 8.15
C LYS A 342 3.01 9.00 7.15
N GLY A 343 3.88 8.07 7.53
CA GLY A 343 4.90 7.50 6.65
C GLY A 343 4.79 5.97 6.64
N VAL A 344 5.19 5.34 7.74
CA VAL A 344 5.10 3.90 7.95
C VAL A 344 4.22 3.61 9.16
N TYR A 345 3.25 2.71 9.00
CA TYR A 345 2.43 2.16 10.07
C TYR A 345 3.13 0.96 10.69
N ILE A 346 3.17 0.90 12.02
CA ILE A 346 3.65 -0.27 12.76
C ILE A 346 2.41 -1.00 13.30
N ILE A 347 2.08 -2.11 12.67
CA ILE A 347 0.93 -2.95 13.00
C ILE A 347 1.43 -4.06 13.94
N ASP A 348 0.80 -4.17 15.10
CA ASP A 348 0.93 -5.37 15.94
C ASP A 348 0.02 -6.45 15.34
N ALA A 349 0.64 -7.53 14.88
CA ALA A 349 -0.03 -8.64 14.22
C ALA A 349 -0.90 -9.47 15.19
N LYS A 350 -0.60 -9.44 16.49
CA LYS A 350 -1.34 -10.23 17.50
C LYS A 350 -2.73 -9.68 17.81
N ASP A 351 -2.93 -8.39 17.66
CA ASP A 351 -4.20 -7.69 17.88
C ASP A 351 -4.74 -6.99 16.63
N ASP A 352 -4.03 -7.12 15.49
CA ASP A 352 -4.32 -6.51 14.20
C ASP A 352 -4.57 -4.99 14.33
N ARG A 353 -3.65 -4.30 15.01
CA ARG A 353 -3.78 -2.89 15.36
C ARG A 353 -2.55 -2.08 14.98
N ILE A 354 -2.77 -0.87 14.47
CA ILE A 354 -1.72 0.14 14.36
C ILE A 354 -1.31 0.60 15.76
N SER A 355 -0.11 0.23 16.19
CA SER A 355 0.44 0.59 17.50
C SER A 355 1.14 1.96 17.48
N LYS A 356 1.90 2.22 16.42
CA LYS A 356 2.71 3.43 16.22
C LYS A 356 2.74 3.80 14.74
N THR A 357 3.13 5.04 14.46
CA THR A 357 3.50 5.48 13.11
C THR A 357 4.87 6.14 13.12
N VAL A 358 5.64 5.97 12.04
CA VAL A 358 6.88 6.72 11.81
C VAL A 358 6.60 7.74 10.72
N ALA A 359 6.81 9.02 11.04
CA ALA A 359 6.57 10.12 10.12
C ALA A 359 7.59 10.13 8.98
N LYS A 360 7.18 10.65 7.83
CA LYS A 360 8.05 10.87 6.67
C LYS A 360 8.55 12.32 6.63
N ASN A 361 9.56 12.58 5.80
CA ASN A 361 10.19 13.90 5.67
C ASN A 361 9.61 14.74 4.52
N SER A 362 8.95 14.07 3.57
CA SER A 362 8.31 14.63 2.37
C SER A 362 7.61 15.97 2.59
N ALA A 363 8.00 16.97 1.79
CA ALA A 363 7.51 18.34 1.96
C ALA A 363 6.43 18.79 0.96
N SER A 364 6.28 18.23 -0.25
CA SER A 364 5.39 18.88 -1.26
C SER A 364 5.14 18.21 -2.62
N ASN A 365 5.59 16.99 -2.93
CA ASN A 365 5.46 16.44 -4.31
C ASN A 365 4.28 15.48 -4.53
N GLY A 366 3.40 15.29 -3.54
CA GLY A 366 2.23 14.41 -3.63
C GLY A 366 2.54 12.90 -3.57
N LEU A 367 3.81 12.51 -3.46
CA LEU A 367 4.25 11.13 -3.22
C LEU A 367 4.91 11.03 -1.84
N GLY A 368 4.68 9.93 -1.15
CA GLY A 368 5.16 9.65 0.20
C GLY A 368 6.15 8.49 0.21
N VAL A 369 5.95 7.57 1.15
CA VAL A 369 6.83 6.41 1.36
C VAL A 369 6.54 5.35 0.29
N ASN A 370 7.57 4.96 -0.46
CA ASN A 370 7.42 4.04 -1.58
C ASN A 370 7.63 2.58 -1.19
N ASP A 371 8.60 2.31 -0.32
CA ASP A 371 9.00 0.95 0.02
C ASP A 371 9.48 0.87 1.47
N VAL A 372 9.24 -0.26 2.12
CA VAL A 372 9.68 -0.58 3.49
C VAL A 372 10.32 -1.96 3.52
N LEU A 373 11.36 -2.13 4.34
CA LEU A 373 12.08 -3.39 4.49
C LEU A 373 12.59 -3.58 5.92
N SER A 374 12.22 -4.69 6.53
CA SER A 374 12.71 -5.18 7.81
C SER A 374 14.02 -5.93 7.64
N THR A 375 14.98 -5.65 8.52
CA THR A 375 16.30 -6.30 8.52
C THR A 375 16.76 -6.58 9.95
N PRO A 376 17.80 -7.41 10.15
CA PRO A 376 18.42 -7.59 11.46
C PRO A 376 18.94 -6.28 12.11
N HIS A 377 19.15 -5.22 11.33
CA HIS A 377 19.65 -3.92 11.83
C HIS A 377 18.55 -2.91 12.13
N GLY A 378 17.28 -3.27 11.93
CA GLY A 378 16.14 -2.38 12.00
C GLY A 378 15.37 -2.33 10.68
N VAL A 379 14.37 -1.46 10.64
CA VAL A 379 13.46 -1.29 9.50
C VAL A 379 13.86 -0.05 8.71
N PHE A 380 13.92 -0.18 7.40
CA PHE A 380 14.25 0.89 6.47
C PHE A 380 13.04 1.27 5.64
N PHE A 381 12.91 2.54 5.31
CA PHE A 381 11.97 2.96 4.28
C PHE A 381 12.52 4.10 3.44
N VAL A 382 12.00 4.20 2.21
CA VAL A 382 12.37 5.26 1.27
C VAL A 382 11.20 6.20 1.03
N ASP A 383 11.44 7.48 1.27
CA ASP A 383 10.44 8.54 1.14
C ASP A 383 10.75 9.41 -0.08
N LYS A 384 9.89 9.32 -1.10
CA LYS A 384 10.11 9.89 -2.45
C LYS A 384 9.87 11.39 -2.55
N GLY A 385 9.81 12.10 -1.43
CA GLY A 385 9.42 13.50 -1.34
C GLY A 385 10.32 14.53 -2.02
N GLY A 386 11.54 14.14 -2.43
CA GLY A 386 12.57 15.07 -2.87
C GLY A 386 12.89 16.12 -1.79
N ALA A 387 13.04 15.70 -0.54
CA ALA A 387 13.23 16.59 0.62
C ALA A 387 14.52 17.42 0.54
N TYR A 388 15.53 16.91 -0.17
CA TYR A 388 16.83 17.56 -0.33
C TYR A 388 16.94 18.10 -1.75
N SER A 389 17.15 19.41 -1.91
CA SER A 389 17.23 20.07 -3.22
C SER A 389 18.66 20.48 -3.56
N ASP A 390 18.94 20.60 -4.86
CA ASP A 390 20.21 21.07 -5.40
C ASP A 390 21.39 20.19 -4.97
N VAL A 391 21.16 18.87 -4.98
CA VAL A 391 22.15 17.88 -4.56
C VAL A 391 23.07 17.54 -5.73
N GLU A 392 24.38 17.56 -5.50
CA GLU A 392 25.38 17.15 -6.49
C GLU A 392 25.59 15.63 -6.44
N VAL A 393 25.54 14.98 -7.61
CA VAL A 393 25.71 13.52 -7.74
C VAL A 393 26.72 13.17 -8.83
N PRO A 394 27.51 12.08 -8.70
CA PRO A 394 28.54 11.69 -9.66
C PRO A 394 28.02 10.83 -10.84
N PHE A 395 26.73 10.49 -10.85
CA PHE A 395 26.13 9.50 -11.76
C PHE A 395 25.07 10.13 -12.69
N THR A 396 25.25 11.40 -13.08
CA THR A 396 24.38 12.07 -14.05
C THR A 396 24.90 11.83 -15.46
N LEU A 397 24.02 11.48 -16.39
CA LEU A 397 24.35 11.30 -17.80
C LEU A 397 24.24 12.62 -18.58
N ASN A 398 25.22 12.90 -19.42
CA ASN A 398 25.09 13.93 -20.45
C ASN A 398 24.28 13.39 -21.64
N TYR A 399 23.10 13.96 -21.88
CA TYR A 399 22.15 13.54 -22.91
C TYR A 399 22.76 13.39 -24.32
N GLN A 400 23.68 14.27 -24.71
CA GLN A 400 24.22 14.32 -26.08
C GLN A 400 25.38 13.34 -26.27
N THR A 401 26.22 13.19 -25.25
CA THR A 401 27.46 12.40 -25.36
C THR A 401 27.35 10.99 -24.81
N GLY A 402 26.33 10.70 -24.00
CA GLY A 402 26.18 9.41 -23.31
C GLY A 402 27.26 9.17 -22.25
N LYS A 403 27.98 10.21 -21.82
CA LYS A 403 29.03 10.12 -20.79
C LYS A 403 28.50 10.56 -19.43
N PHE A 404 28.95 9.88 -18.38
CA PHE A 404 28.68 10.28 -17.01
C PHE A 404 29.44 11.57 -16.64
N GLN A 405 28.82 12.38 -15.80
CA GLN A 405 29.36 13.62 -15.26
C GLN A 405 28.85 13.83 -13.83
N THR A 406 29.65 14.52 -13.01
CA THR A 406 29.17 15.07 -11.74
C THR A 406 28.31 16.30 -12.02
N SER A 407 27.09 16.35 -11.46
CA SER A 407 26.21 17.50 -11.63
C SER A 407 25.21 17.60 -10.50
N ASN A 408 24.77 18.83 -10.20
CA ASN A 408 23.59 19.14 -9.40
C ASN A 408 22.35 19.41 -10.24
N GLN A 409 22.44 19.28 -11.56
CA GLN A 409 21.35 19.53 -12.50
C GLN A 409 21.13 18.36 -13.45
N GLU A 410 19.89 18.21 -13.92
CA GLU A 410 19.52 17.18 -14.87
C GLU A 410 18.48 17.67 -15.89
N VAL A 411 18.58 17.16 -17.12
CA VAL A 411 17.61 17.41 -18.18
C VAL A 411 16.35 16.55 -17.97
N LYS A 412 15.16 17.16 -18.06
CA LYS A 412 13.86 16.47 -17.92
C LYS A 412 12.97 16.62 -19.15
N GLY A 413 13.53 16.35 -20.33
CA GLY A 413 12.79 16.38 -21.58
C GLY A 413 13.61 16.88 -22.76
N VAL A 414 13.04 16.69 -23.95
CA VAL A 414 13.63 17.10 -25.23
C VAL A 414 12.51 17.66 -26.09
N THR A 415 12.75 18.76 -26.78
CA THR A 415 11.76 19.42 -27.63
C THR A 415 12.27 19.57 -29.06
N ASN A 416 11.38 19.46 -30.03
CA ASN A 416 11.69 19.84 -31.41
C ASN A 416 11.65 21.36 -31.49
N THR A 417 12.80 21.97 -31.81
CA THR A 417 12.99 23.41 -31.93
C THR A 417 13.02 23.90 -33.38
N ALA A 418 12.89 22.98 -34.35
CA ALA A 418 12.82 23.35 -35.75
C ALA A 418 11.46 24.00 -36.10
N PRO A 419 11.44 24.99 -37.01
CA PRO A 419 10.19 25.52 -37.56
C PRO A 419 9.34 24.42 -38.21
N GLU A 420 8.02 24.60 -38.20
CA GLU A 420 7.08 23.67 -38.81
C GLU A 420 7.43 23.42 -40.30
N GLY A 421 7.47 22.15 -40.69
CA GLY A 421 7.84 21.73 -42.05
C GLY A 421 9.34 21.63 -42.33
N GLN A 422 10.21 21.93 -41.35
CA GLN A 422 11.66 21.70 -41.46
C GLN A 422 12.08 20.40 -40.76
N THR A 423 13.30 19.95 -41.08
CA THR A 423 13.92 18.81 -40.40
C THR A 423 13.96 19.04 -38.89
N PRO A 424 13.41 18.12 -38.07
CA PRO A 424 13.40 18.27 -36.61
C PRO A 424 14.79 18.51 -36.02
N VAL A 425 14.86 19.41 -35.04
CA VAL A 425 16.07 19.67 -34.23
C VAL A 425 15.70 19.45 -32.78
N TRP A 426 16.15 18.30 -32.25
CA TRP A 426 15.84 17.86 -30.90
C TRP A 426 16.82 18.46 -29.90
N THR A 427 16.32 19.37 -29.07
CA THR A 427 17.13 20.11 -28.10
C THR A 427 16.67 19.75 -26.69
N PRO A 428 17.61 19.39 -25.79
CA PRO A 428 17.31 19.24 -24.36
C PRO A 428 16.62 20.49 -23.80
N VAL A 429 15.62 20.30 -22.95
CA VAL A 429 15.07 21.41 -22.16
C VAL A 429 16.10 21.90 -21.13
N ASP A 430 15.87 23.08 -20.59
CA ASP A 430 16.73 23.66 -19.56
C ASP A 430 16.90 22.67 -18.38
N PRO A 431 18.16 22.41 -17.93
CA PRO A 431 18.41 21.55 -16.80
C PRO A 431 17.74 22.08 -15.52
N THR A 432 17.26 21.15 -14.70
CA THR A 432 16.60 21.44 -13.42
C THR A 432 17.44 20.92 -12.25
N PRO A 433 17.39 21.56 -11.07
CA PRO A 433 18.10 21.06 -9.90
C PRO A 433 17.68 19.64 -9.53
N ILE A 434 18.66 18.79 -9.22
CA ILE A 434 18.44 17.43 -8.76
C ILE A 434 17.90 17.48 -7.32
N LYS A 435 16.90 16.65 -7.04
CA LYS A 435 16.36 16.46 -5.70
C LYS A 435 16.64 15.03 -5.24
N ALA A 436 17.19 14.88 -4.03
CA ALA A 436 17.31 13.59 -3.36
C ALA A 436 16.14 13.34 -2.41
N ASP A 437 15.80 12.06 -2.32
CA ASP A 437 14.78 11.52 -1.43
C ASP A 437 15.36 11.27 -0.03
N THR A 438 14.53 10.80 0.90
CA THR A 438 14.97 10.49 2.28
C THR A 438 15.10 8.99 2.46
N LEU A 439 16.22 8.55 3.05
CA LEU A 439 16.38 7.20 3.58
C LEU A 439 16.21 7.27 5.09
N THR A 440 15.26 6.49 5.61
CA THR A 440 14.97 6.44 7.05
C THR A 440 15.20 5.04 7.58
N LYS A 441 15.76 4.96 8.79
CA LYS A 441 15.93 3.74 9.57
C LYS A 441 15.23 3.90 10.91
N PHE A 442 14.50 2.89 11.36
CA PHE A 442 13.97 2.85 12.72
C PHE A 442 14.10 1.47 13.36
N THR A 443 14.07 1.44 14.69
CA THR A 443 14.02 0.21 15.48
C THR A 443 12.76 0.18 16.32
N VAL A 444 12.25 -1.02 16.58
CA VAL A 444 11.05 -1.25 17.38
C VAL A 444 11.38 -2.26 18.47
N GLN A 445 11.05 -1.92 19.72
CA GLN A 445 11.23 -2.79 20.87
C GLN A 445 9.97 -2.77 21.73
N GLU A 446 9.48 -3.95 22.13
CA GLU A 446 8.36 -4.05 23.06
C GLU A 446 8.72 -3.37 24.40
N SER A 447 7.88 -2.43 24.84
CA SER A 447 8.12 -1.58 26.01
C SER A 447 7.16 -1.86 27.17
N GLY A 448 6.17 -2.74 26.99
CA GLY A 448 5.19 -3.10 28.00
C GLY A 448 3.78 -3.16 27.42
N THR A 449 2.79 -2.76 28.21
CA THR A 449 1.39 -2.68 27.78
C THR A 449 0.83 -1.27 27.90
N VAL A 450 -0.22 -1.01 27.12
CA VAL A 450 -1.05 0.19 27.20
C VAL A 450 -2.51 -0.20 27.39
N SER A 451 -3.20 0.49 28.29
CA SER A 451 -4.61 0.24 28.59
C SER A 451 -5.52 0.79 27.49
N GLY A 452 -6.48 -0.02 27.04
CA GLY A 452 -7.62 0.40 26.23
C GLY A 452 -8.94 0.37 27.00
N LYS A 453 -10.00 0.77 26.31
CA LYS A 453 -11.35 0.93 26.84
C LYS A 453 -12.23 -0.22 26.37
N LYS A 454 -12.89 -0.92 27.30
CA LYS A 454 -13.98 -1.83 26.93
C LYS A 454 -15.20 -1.04 26.52
N VAL A 455 -15.73 -1.34 25.36
CA VAL A 455 -16.95 -0.75 24.82
C VAL A 455 -17.92 -1.88 24.50
N THR A 456 -19.13 -1.79 25.01
CA THR A 456 -20.21 -2.71 24.69
C THR A 456 -21.16 -1.97 23.76
N GLU A 457 -21.38 -2.51 22.57
CA GLU A 457 -22.33 -1.95 21.61
C GLU A 457 -23.74 -1.88 22.23
N GLU A 458 -24.42 -0.73 22.11
CA GLU A 458 -25.85 -0.63 22.45
C GLU A 458 -26.65 -1.21 21.29
N VAL A 459 -27.58 -2.12 21.58
CA VAL A 459 -28.36 -2.82 20.55
C VAL A 459 -29.75 -2.23 20.61
N GLU A 460 -30.19 -1.64 19.51
CA GLU A 460 -31.52 -1.03 19.49
C GLU A 460 -32.61 -2.10 19.65
N PRO A 461 -33.59 -1.90 20.56
CA PRO A 461 -34.67 -2.85 20.75
C PRO A 461 -35.54 -2.96 19.49
N SER A 462 -35.84 -4.20 19.06
CA SER A 462 -36.43 -4.47 17.74
C SER A 462 -37.97 -4.35 17.67
N GLU A 463 -38.67 -4.32 18.81
CA GLU A 463 -40.14 -4.22 18.85
C GLU A 463 -40.63 -3.54 20.14
N VAL A 464 -41.52 -2.54 20.04
CA VAL A 464 -42.13 -1.83 21.17
C VAL A 464 -43.62 -2.15 21.23
N LYS A 465 -44.12 -2.58 22.40
CA LYS A 465 -45.55 -2.84 22.61
C LYS A 465 -46.13 -1.96 23.70
N THR A 466 -47.41 -1.60 23.50
CA THR A 466 -48.24 -0.93 24.51
C THR A 466 -49.23 -1.93 25.10
N VAL A 467 -49.21 -2.09 26.42
CA VAL A 467 -50.08 -2.98 27.20
C VAL A 467 -50.96 -2.16 28.12
N ALA A 468 -52.27 -2.42 28.10
CA ALA A 468 -53.23 -1.80 29.00
C ALA A 468 -53.25 -2.49 30.38
N ALA A 469 -53.51 -1.72 31.44
CA ALA A 469 -53.66 -2.29 32.77
C ALA A 469 -54.97 -3.08 32.89
N ALA A 470 -54.93 -4.24 33.56
CA ALA A 470 -56.03 -5.20 33.56
C ALA A 470 -57.34 -4.66 34.20
N GLN A 471 -57.23 -3.75 35.17
CA GLN A 471 -58.34 -3.15 35.91
C GLN A 471 -58.70 -1.74 35.40
N ASP A 472 -57.94 -1.20 34.45
CA ASP A 472 -58.11 0.15 33.91
C ASP A 472 -57.46 0.26 32.53
N ALA A 473 -58.26 0.11 31.48
CA ALA A 473 -57.75 0.16 30.10
C ALA A 473 -57.23 1.55 29.68
N THR A 474 -57.51 2.60 30.46
CA THR A 474 -57.00 3.96 30.19
C THR A 474 -55.55 4.14 30.64
N ALA A 475 -55.09 3.31 31.58
CA ALA A 475 -53.70 3.24 32.01
C ALA A 475 -52.93 2.24 31.13
N THR A 476 -51.85 2.70 30.51
CA THR A 476 -51.04 1.89 29.57
C THR A 476 -49.56 1.96 29.90
N VAL A 477 -48.83 0.92 29.53
CA VAL A 477 -47.37 0.85 29.59
C VAL A 477 -46.84 0.52 28.21
N THR A 478 -45.83 1.25 27.76
CA THR A 478 -45.15 1.06 26.49
C THR A 478 -43.68 0.77 26.74
N GLY A 479 -43.18 -0.31 26.17
CA GLY A 479 -41.77 -0.68 26.27
C GLY A 479 -41.37 -1.71 25.24
N ALA A 480 -40.06 -1.94 25.11
CA ALA A 480 -39.54 -2.96 24.22
C ALA A 480 -40.00 -4.36 24.67
N THR A 481 -40.40 -5.22 23.72
CA THR A 481 -40.68 -6.64 23.96
C THR A 481 -39.51 -7.54 23.71
N VAL A 482 -38.44 -7.02 23.12
CA VAL A 482 -37.15 -7.68 23.02
C VAL A 482 -36.11 -6.78 23.67
N ILE A 483 -35.45 -7.27 24.73
CA ILE A 483 -34.48 -6.50 25.50
C ILE A 483 -33.10 -7.14 25.28
N PRO A 484 -32.11 -6.39 24.76
CA PRO A 484 -30.75 -6.90 24.67
C PRO A 484 -30.19 -7.18 26.07
N GLN A 485 -29.52 -8.31 26.22
CA GLN A 485 -28.88 -8.68 27.48
C GLN A 485 -27.90 -7.58 27.93
N ASN A 486 -27.86 -7.32 29.25
CA ASN A 486 -26.98 -6.33 29.89
C ASN A 486 -27.23 -4.85 29.52
N GLN A 487 -28.37 -4.53 28.90
CA GLN A 487 -28.73 -3.14 28.58
C GLN A 487 -29.91 -2.64 29.41
N THR A 488 -29.88 -1.35 29.74
CA THR A 488 -30.93 -0.66 30.50
C THR A 488 -32.29 -0.76 29.81
N VAL A 489 -33.33 -1.08 30.57
CA VAL A 489 -34.68 -1.27 30.04
C VAL A 489 -35.45 0.05 30.08
N LYS A 490 -35.68 0.65 28.91
CA LYS A 490 -36.43 1.91 28.75
C LYS A 490 -37.93 1.63 28.63
N VAL A 491 -38.74 2.22 29.49
CA VAL A 491 -40.20 2.05 29.54
C VAL A 491 -40.91 3.38 29.77
N SER A 492 -42.16 3.46 29.33
CA SER A 492 -43.02 4.62 29.53
C SER A 492 -44.46 4.21 29.80
N GLY A 493 -45.29 5.13 30.27
CA GLY A 493 -46.72 4.87 30.44
C GLY A 493 -47.55 6.14 30.41
N LYS A 494 -48.87 5.96 30.25
CA LYS A 494 -49.88 7.03 30.20
C LYS A 494 -51.14 6.64 30.97
N GLY A 495 -51.90 7.63 31.44
CA GLY A 495 -53.17 7.41 32.13
C GLY A 495 -53.04 6.88 33.57
N TRP A 496 -51.85 7.00 34.17
CA TRP A 496 -51.59 6.56 35.55
C TRP A 496 -51.90 7.65 36.57
N THR A 497 -53.17 7.89 36.85
CA THR A 497 -53.62 8.86 37.87
C THR A 497 -54.32 8.19 39.05
N VAL A 498 -54.47 8.92 40.16
CA VAL A 498 -55.30 8.50 41.30
C VAL A 498 -56.79 8.46 40.95
N THR A 499 -57.60 7.85 41.82
CA THR A 499 -59.02 7.54 41.56
C THR A 499 -59.87 8.77 41.19
N ASP A 500 -59.57 9.95 41.74
CA ASP A 500 -60.27 11.21 41.46
C ASP A 500 -59.61 12.04 40.33
N GLY A 501 -58.51 11.53 39.74
CA GLY A 501 -57.76 12.18 38.68
C GLY A 501 -56.99 13.44 39.10
N SER A 502 -56.84 13.70 40.40
CA SER A 502 -56.24 14.95 40.91
C SER A 502 -54.71 15.02 40.78
N PHE A 503 -54.01 13.88 40.74
CA PHE A 503 -52.55 13.78 40.54
C PHE A 503 -52.12 12.42 39.95
N GLY A 504 -50.86 12.32 39.55
CA GLY A 504 -50.25 11.08 39.03
C GLY A 504 -49.93 10.05 40.11
N SER A 505 -50.12 8.77 39.79
CA SER A 505 -49.79 7.64 40.67
C SER A 505 -48.29 7.43 40.83
N THR A 506 -47.89 6.74 41.90
CA THR A 506 -46.54 6.17 42.01
C THR A 506 -46.58 4.69 41.65
N ILE A 507 -45.81 4.30 40.62
CA ILE A 507 -45.76 2.95 40.06
C ILE A 507 -44.56 2.19 40.64
N ALA A 508 -44.79 1.11 41.38
CA ALA A 508 -43.76 0.11 41.66
C ALA A 508 -43.57 -0.80 40.45
N VAL A 509 -42.30 -1.01 40.09
CA VAL A 509 -41.89 -1.91 39.01
C VAL A 509 -41.25 -3.15 39.61
N LYS A 510 -41.56 -4.32 39.05
CA LYS A 510 -41.10 -5.62 39.52
C LYS A 510 -40.74 -6.52 38.35
N TYR A 511 -39.69 -7.31 38.48
CA TYR A 511 -39.38 -8.39 37.55
C TYR A 511 -39.95 -9.72 38.06
N ASP A 512 -40.55 -10.47 37.13
CA ASP A 512 -41.12 -11.81 37.32
C ASP A 512 -41.99 -11.95 38.57
N ARG A 513 -42.88 -10.98 38.79
CA ARG A 513 -43.86 -10.99 39.89
C ARG A 513 -43.22 -11.25 41.28
N ASN A 514 -42.06 -10.62 41.54
CA ASN A 514 -41.21 -10.66 42.75
C ASN A 514 -40.12 -11.75 42.79
N ALA A 515 -39.97 -12.58 41.75
CA ALA A 515 -38.93 -13.62 41.77
C ALA A 515 -37.51 -13.03 41.70
N VAL A 516 -37.37 -11.87 41.07
CA VAL A 516 -36.09 -11.19 40.88
C VAL A 516 -36.01 -9.95 41.76
N SER A 517 -34.97 -9.90 42.60
CA SER A 517 -34.58 -8.72 43.36
C SER A 517 -33.32 -8.12 42.76
N VAL A 518 -33.34 -6.82 42.46
CA VAL A 518 -32.17 -6.07 41.98
C VAL A 518 -31.73 -5.12 43.09
N ASN A 519 -30.43 -5.07 43.38
CA ASN A 519 -29.82 -4.32 44.47
C ASN A 519 -30.51 -4.58 45.84
N GLY A 520 -30.94 -5.83 46.06
CA GLY A 520 -31.58 -6.26 47.30
C GLY A 520 -33.08 -5.94 47.44
N SER A 521 -33.73 -5.40 46.41
CA SER A 521 -35.18 -5.06 46.43
C SER A 521 -35.98 -5.79 45.37
N THR A 522 -37.16 -6.30 45.73
CA THR A 522 -38.14 -6.90 44.79
C THR A 522 -38.99 -5.85 44.07
N GLU A 523 -39.17 -4.67 44.67
CA GLU A 523 -39.57 -3.45 43.99
C GLU A 523 -38.31 -2.80 43.41
N ILE A 524 -38.01 -3.10 42.15
CA ILE A 524 -36.74 -2.71 41.52
C ILE A 524 -36.67 -1.20 41.20
N ALA A 525 -37.83 -0.55 41.08
CA ALA A 525 -37.95 0.88 40.87
C ALA A 525 -39.32 1.40 41.34
N TYR A 526 -39.36 2.68 41.71
CA TYR A 526 -40.60 3.45 41.89
C TYR A 526 -40.58 4.62 40.90
N VAL A 527 -41.66 4.78 40.15
CA VAL A 527 -41.78 5.79 39.09
C VAL A 527 -42.98 6.67 39.39
N ASP A 528 -42.79 7.98 39.49
CA ASP A 528 -43.89 8.92 39.66
C ASP A 528 -44.43 9.37 38.31
N ALA A 529 -45.75 9.27 38.13
CA ALA A 529 -46.44 9.88 37.00
C ALA A 529 -46.67 11.37 37.23
N ASP A 530 -46.66 12.14 36.14
CA ASP A 530 -47.06 13.55 36.15
C ASP A 530 -48.56 13.71 36.46
N ALA A 531 -49.03 14.96 36.59
CA ALA A 531 -50.43 15.25 36.89
C ALA A 531 -51.41 14.74 35.81
N GLN A 532 -50.93 14.43 34.60
CA GLN A 532 -51.70 13.88 33.48
C GLN A 532 -51.57 12.35 33.41
N GLY A 533 -50.82 11.73 34.34
CA GLY A 533 -50.60 10.30 34.42
C GLY A 533 -49.56 9.75 33.44
N ASN A 534 -48.69 10.60 32.87
CA ASN A 534 -47.59 10.16 32.00
C ASN A 534 -46.31 9.95 32.81
N TRP A 535 -45.48 8.99 32.37
CA TRP A 535 -44.18 8.73 32.98
C TRP A 535 -43.22 8.03 32.01
N THR A 536 -41.93 8.11 32.33
CA THR A 536 -40.83 7.37 31.69
C THR A 536 -39.89 6.84 32.77
N ALA A 537 -39.29 5.67 32.56
CA ALA A 537 -38.31 5.11 33.46
C ALA A 537 -37.25 4.28 32.73
N GLU A 538 -36.06 4.28 33.33
CA GLU A 538 -34.94 3.42 32.96
C GLU A 538 -34.74 2.40 34.08
N LEU A 539 -34.91 1.12 33.77
CA LEU A 539 -34.83 0.04 34.74
C LEU A 539 -33.48 -0.70 34.59
N PRO A 540 -32.80 -1.05 35.69
CA PRO A 540 -31.57 -1.81 35.61
C PRO A 540 -31.82 -3.21 35.04
N PHE A 541 -30.90 -3.70 34.21
CA PHE A 541 -30.90 -5.10 33.78
C PHE A 541 -30.42 -6.01 34.94
N PRO A 542 -31.11 -7.12 35.23
CA PRO A 542 -30.69 -8.02 36.30
C PRO A 542 -29.50 -8.87 35.83
N THR A 543 -28.41 -8.83 36.60
CA THR A 543 -27.19 -9.63 36.40
C THR A 543 -26.89 -10.42 37.67
N THR A 544 -26.03 -11.44 37.58
CA THR A 544 -25.56 -12.17 38.77
C THR A 544 -24.78 -11.28 39.75
N ALA A 545 -24.30 -10.11 39.31
CA ALA A 545 -23.59 -9.15 40.14
C ALA A 545 -24.52 -8.22 40.94
N ASN A 546 -25.66 -7.83 40.36
CA ASN A 546 -26.58 -6.85 40.96
C ASN A 546 -27.92 -7.44 41.40
N SER A 547 -28.16 -8.75 41.22
CA SER A 547 -29.45 -9.36 41.50
C SER A 547 -29.31 -10.77 42.08
N ASN A 548 -30.44 -11.36 42.49
CA ASN A 548 -30.49 -12.72 43.05
C ASN A 548 -30.60 -13.83 41.99
N ILE A 549 -30.49 -13.49 40.71
CA ILE A 549 -30.59 -14.47 39.61
C ILE A 549 -29.32 -15.33 39.53
N LYS A 550 -29.45 -16.52 38.95
CA LYS A 550 -28.32 -17.39 38.61
C LYS A 550 -27.89 -17.16 37.16
N GLU A 551 -26.67 -17.59 36.87
CA GLU A 551 -26.17 -17.63 35.50
C GLU A 551 -27.13 -18.46 34.62
N GLY A 552 -27.55 -17.89 33.50
CA GLY A 552 -28.53 -18.50 32.59
C GLY A 552 -29.99 -18.09 32.82
N ASP A 553 -30.37 -17.53 33.98
CA ASP A 553 -31.78 -17.21 34.27
C ASP A 553 -32.35 -16.11 33.35
N TRP A 554 -31.53 -15.12 32.98
CA TRP A 554 -31.86 -14.02 32.05
C TRP A 554 -30.91 -14.04 30.83
N ALA A 555 -30.74 -15.22 30.22
CA ALA A 555 -29.92 -15.42 29.03
C ALA A 555 -30.69 -15.15 27.73
N PRO A 556 -30.01 -14.93 26.59
CA PRO A 556 -30.67 -14.78 25.30
C PRO A 556 -31.64 -15.94 25.00
N GLY A 557 -32.85 -15.59 24.55
CA GLY A 557 -33.96 -16.51 24.27
C GLY A 557 -34.92 -16.75 25.43
N THR A 558 -34.64 -16.29 26.66
CA THR A 558 -35.57 -16.44 27.79
C THR A 558 -36.69 -15.40 27.76
N GLU A 559 -37.86 -15.76 28.29
CA GLU A 559 -39.01 -14.87 28.43
C GLU A 559 -39.21 -14.46 29.90
N HIS A 560 -39.45 -13.18 30.13
CA HIS A 560 -39.68 -12.58 31.43
C HIS A 560 -40.89 -11.65 31.42
N THR A 561 -41.36 -11.28 32.61
CA THR A 561 -42.44 -10.33 32.81
C THR A 561 -42.01 -9.16 33.66
N ILE A 562 -42.18 -7.95 33.14
CA ILE A 562 -42.07 -6.70 33.91
C ILE A 562 -43.47 -6.28 34.35
N SER A 563 -43.69 -6.26 35.66
CA SER A 563 -44.96 -5.90 36.27
C SER A 563 -44.93 -4.46 36.79
N PHE A 564 -45.96 -3.70 36.44
CA PHE A 564 -46.15 -2.30 36.83
C PHE A 564 -47.40 -2.19 37.72
N LEU A 565 -47.23 -1.74 38.95
CA LEU A 565 -48.27 -1.74 39.99
C LEU A 565 -48.31 -0.37 40.71
N PRO A 566 -49.42 0.37 40.70
CA PRO A 566 -49.52 1.69 41.34
C PRO A 566 -49.96 1.62 42.81
N GLY A 567 -49.95 0.44 43.43
CA GLY A 567 -50.57 0.22 44.74
C GLY A 567 -49.68 0.43 45.96
N SER A 568 -48.53 1.11 45.83
CA SER A 568 -47.43 0.95 46.79
C SER A 568 -46.95 2.21 47.51
N ALA A 569 -47.45 3.42 47.23
CA ALA A 569 -46.82 4.61 47.84
C ALA A 569 -47.67 5.86 48.09
N LYS A 570 -48.86 6.06 47.48
CA LYS A 570 -49.70 7.25 47.74
C LYS A 570 -51.14 6.90 48.12
N GLU A 571 -51.70 7.67 49.06
CA GLU A 571 -53.10 7.57 49.46
C GLU A 571 -54.00 8.00 48.28
N GLY A 572 -55.03 7.20 47.94
CA GLY A 572 -55.94 7.47 46.82
C GLY A 572 -55.60 6.77 45.50
N ASP A 573 -54.47 6.06 45.44
CA ASP A 573 -54.10 5.25 44.27
C ASP A 573 -55.11 4.13 43.98
N ARG A 574 -55.37 3.91 42.69
CA ARG A 574 -56.27 2.87 42.20
C ARG A 574 -55.51 1.57 42.01
N GLY A 575 -55.97 0.47 42.60
CA GLY A 575 -55.41 -0.86 42.35
C GLY A 575 -55.57 -1.28 40.88
N ARG A 576 -54.47 -1.28 40.11
CA ARG A 576 -54.40 -1.77 38.73
C ARG A 576 -53.03 -2.40 38.46
N GLY A 577 -52.87 -3.14 37.37
CA GLY A 577 -51.58 -3.71 37.01
C GLY A 577 -51.43 -3.95 35.52
N ALA A 578 -50.26 -3.63 35.00
CA ALA A 578 -49.86 -3.95 33.63
C ALA A 578 -48.66 -4.89 33.65
N ASN A 579 -48.63 -5.85 32.73
CA ASN A 579 -47.53 -6.81 32.59
C ASN A 579 -46.98 -6.72 31.18
N LEU A 580 -45.75 -6.24 31.04
CA LEU A 580 -45.02 -6.27 29.78
C LEU A 580 -44.23 -7.58 29.72
N LYS A 581 -44.55 -8.43 28.74
CA LYS A 581 -43.75 -9.63 28.46
C LYS A 581 -42.57 -9.25 27.57
N VAL A 582 -41.40 -9.75 27.93
CA VAL A 582 -40.14 -9.42 27.26
C VAL A 582 -39.36 -10.69 26.99
N THR A 583 -38.70 -10.77 25.83
CA THR A 583 -37.73 -11.80 25.50
C THR A 583 -36.35 -11.20 25.54
N ILE A 584 -35.36 -11.90 26.11
CA ILE A 584 -33.98 -11.42 26.12
C ILE A 584 -33.32 -11.77 24.79
N ALA A 585 -32.69 -10.79 24.14
CA ALA A 585 -31.87 -11.01 22.96
C ALA A 585 -30.38 -11.02 23.33
N GLU A 586 -29.53 -11.48 22.40
CA GLU A 586 -28.09 -11.29 22.53
C GLU A 586 -27.77 -9.81 22.71
N GLY A 587 -26.98 -9.50 23.75
CA GLY A 587 -26.49 -8.14 23.98
C GLY A 587 -25.43 -7.76 22.94
N GLY A 588 -25.10 -6.47 22.88
CA GLY A 588 -24.04 -6.01 21.99
C GLY A 588 -22.69 -6.62 22.37
N LYS A 589 -21.84 -6.82 21.36
CA LYS A 589 -20.52 -7.40 21.57
C LYS A 589 -19.67 -6.41 22.37
N THR A 590 -19.10 -6.86 23.49
CA THR A 590 -18.06 -6.10 24.18
C THR A 590 -16.76 -6.24 23.39
N THR A 591 -16.27 -5.13 22.86
CA THR A 591 -14.97 -5.02 22.20
C THR A 591 -14.01 -4.21 23.08
N CYS A 592 -12.72 -4.36 22.79
CA CYS A 592 -11.67 -3.57 23.39
C CYS A 592 -11.22 -2.53 22.38
N GLU A 593 -11.55 -1.27 22.63
CA GLU A 593 -11.03 -0.14 21.88
C GLU A 593 -9.64 0.19 22.42
N ALA A 594 -8.65 0.01 21.57
CA ALA A 594 -7.28 0.37 21.90
C ALA A 594 -7.09 1.89 21.85
N PRO A 595 -6.07 2.43 22.55
CA PRO A 595 -5.70 3.83 22.39
C PRO A 595 -5.21 4.13 20.97
N ASP A 596 -5.37 5.39 20.55
CA ASP A 596 -4.89 5.89 19.27
C ASP A 596 -3.37 5.70 19.12
N ALA A 597 -2.94 5.38 17.90
CA ALA A 597 -1.53 5.26 17.57
C ALA A 597 -0.82 6.62 17.69
N THR A 598 0.35 6.62 18.31
CA THR A 598 1.21 7.81 18.38
C THR A 598 2.21 7.86 17.23
N SER A 599 2.55 9.07 16.75
CA SER A 599 3.54 9.28 15.69
C SER A 599 4.94 9.57 16.24
N VAL A 600 5.96 9.07 15.54
CA VAL A 600 7.38 9.23 15.85
C VAL A 600 8.06 9.97 14.70
N THR A 601 8.61 11.14 15.01
CA THR A 601 9.38 11.93 14.04
C THR A 601 10.84 11.45 14.02
N PRO A 602 11.38 11.05 12.85
CA PRO A 602 12.80 10.69 12.75
C PRO A 602 13.73 11.87 13.06
N THR A 603 14.89 11.56 13.61
CA THR A 603 15.96 12.53 13.86
C THR A 603 16.95 12.57 12.68
N ASP A 604 17.36 13.76 12.25
CA ASP A 604 18.32 13.88 11.15
C ASP A 604 19.73 13.43 11.56
N VAL A 605 20.37 12.63 10.70
CA VAL A 605 21.80 12.32 10.78
C VAL A 605 22.55 12.87 9.55
N PRO A 606 23.80 13.36 9.72
CA PRO A 606 24.55 13.95 8.61
C PRO A 606 24.72 12.99 7.43
N PHE A 607 24.44 13.49 6.22
CA PHE A 607 24.72 12.77 4.99
C PHE A 607 26.24 12.62 4.80
N GLN A 608 26.69 11.42 4.47
CA GLN A 608 28.11 11.07 4.36
C GLN A 608 28.62 11.00 2.91
N GLY A 609 27.83 11.47 1.93
CA GLY A 609 28.14 11.39 0.51
C GLY A 609 27.69 10.07 -0.14
N TYR A 610 27.79 10.01 -1.47
CA TYR A 610 27.38 8.86 -2.29
C TYR A 610 28.45 7.75 -2.41
N GLY A 611 29.56 7.88 -1.68
CA GLY A 611 30.65 6.92 -1.73
C GLY A 611 31.32 6.86 -3.11
N THR A 612 31.81 5.67 -3.48
CA THR A 612 32.51 5.46 -4.76
C THR A 612 31.53 5.14 -5.88
N PHE A 613 31.59 5.90 -6.98
CA PHE A 613 30.89 5.57 -8.22
C PHE A 613 31.67 4.50 -9.00
N VAL A 614 31.03 3.37 -9.30
CA VAL A 614 31.64 2.19 -9.92
C VAL A 614 31.09 2.00 -11.32
N ASP A 615 31.98 1.84 -12.30
CA ASP A 615 31.59 1.46 -13.65
C ASP A 615 31.20 -0.02 -13.67
N SER A 616 29.93 -0.30 -13.93
CA SER A 616 29.40 -1.66 -13.97
C SER A 616 30.03 -2.55 -15.03
N LYS A 617 30.64 -2.01 -16.09
CA LYS A 617 31.33 -2.82 -17.10
C LYS A 617 32.65 -3.37 -16.60
N THR A 618 33.38 -2.58 -15.81
CA THR A 618 34.74 -2.87 -15.39
C THR A 618 34.86 -3.27 -13.92
N GLY A 619 33.87 -2.94 -13.09
CA GLY A 619 33.89 -3.14 -11.64
C GLY A 619 34.87 -2.23 -10.90
N VAL A 620 35.36 -1.17 -11.55
CA VAL A 620 36.31 -0.21 -10.97
C VAL A 620 35.77 1.21 -11.08
N THR A 621 36.34 2.12 -10.29
CA THR A 621 36.03 3.55 -10.40
C THR A 621 36.48 4.07 -11.77
N PRO A 622 35.59 4.70 -12.57
CA PRO A 622 36.01 5.31 -13.83
C PRO A 622 37.05 6.40 -13.53
N GLU A 623 38.14 6.45 -14.29
CA GLU A 623 39.13 7.52 -14.16
C GLU A 623 38.43 8.87 -14.31
N PRO A 624 38.70 9.85 -13.43
CA PRO A 624 38.10 11.17 -13.58
C PRO A 624 38.46 11.70 -14.96
N THR A 625 37.45 12.05 -15.76
CA THR A 625 37.72 12.87 -16.95
C THR A 625 38.35 14.15 -16.43
N PRO A 626 39.62 14.46 -16.79
CA PRO A 626 40.26 15.66 -16.28
C PRO A 626 39.36 16.85 -16.60
N ALA A 627 39.07 17.66 -15.58
CA ALA A 627 38.35 18.91 -15.77
C ALA A 627 39.01 19.67 -16.93
N PRO A 628 38.23 20.28 -17.85
CA PRO A 628 38.82 21.16 -18.85
C PRO A 628 39.68 22.16 -18.10
N THR A 629 40.98 22.09 -18.33
CA THR A 629 41.90 23.03 -17.74
C THR A 629 41.56 24.37 -18.37
N ASP A 630 41.24 25.38 -17.57
CA ASP A 630 41.29 26.77 -18.01
C ASP A 630 42.76 27.10 -18.31
N GLU A 631 43.35 26.50 -19.35
CA GLU A 631 44.53 27.07 -19.95
C GLU A 631 44.09 28.42 -20.53
N PRO A 632 44.68 29.54 -20.07
CA PRO A 632 44.36 30.83 -20.63
C PRO A 632 44.72 30.78 -22.12
N THR A 633 43.71 30.89 -22.99
CA THR A 633 43.93 31.24 -24.38
C THR A 633 44.88 32.44 -24.40
N PRO A 634 46.11 32.33 -24.94
CA PRO A 634 47.00 33.47 -25.00
C PRO A 634 46.28 34.60 -25.74
N ALA A 635 46.28 35.79 -25.14
CA ALA A 635 45.69 36.97 -25.74
C ALA A 635 46.26 37.14 -27.17
N PRO A 636 45.43 37.49 -28.17
CA PRO A 636 45.93 37.74 -29.51
C PRO A 636 46.97 38.86 -29.45
N THR A 637 48.22 38.55 -29.77
CA THR A 637 49.23 39.57 -30.05
C THR A 637 48.88 40.23 -31.38
N ASP A 638 48.68 41.55 -31.34
CA ASP A 638 48.62 42.41 -32.52
C ASP A 638 50.01 42.46 -33.21
N GLU A 639 50.39 41.39 -33.90
CA GLU A 639 51.45 41.47 -34.90
C GLU A 639 50.84 41.76 -36.28
N PRO A 640 51.36 42.77 -37.01
CA PRO A 640 50.84 43.12 -38.32
C PRO A 640 51.15 42.01 -39.31
N THR A 641 50.11 41.48 -39.96
CA THR A 641 50.20 40.57 -41.11
C THR A 641 51.10 41.19 -42.19
N PRO A 642 52.25 40.58 -42.54
CA PRO A 642 53.02 41.03 -43.70
C PRO A 642 52.22 40.75 -44.98
N ALA A 643 52.27 41.69 -45.93
CA ALA A 643 51.59 41.62 -47.21
C ALA A 643 52.00 40.35 -48.00
N PRO A 644 51.08 39.75 -48.77
CA PRO A 644 51.37 38.54 -49.53
C PRO A 644 52.42 38.83 -50.61
N THR A 645 53.52 38.07 -50.58
CA THR A 645 54.47 37.98 -51.70
C THR A 645 53.98 36.92 -52.69
N ASP A 646 53.84 37.33 -53.95
CA ASP A 646 53.60 36.44 -55.09
C ASP A 646 54.85 35.58 -55.36
N GLU A 647 54.92 34.39 -54.75
CA GLU A 647 55.83 33.32 -55.21
C GLU A 647 55.02 32.22 -55.92
N PRO A 648 55.47 31.77 -57.11
CA PRO A 648 54.75 30.76 -57.88
C PRO A 648 54.90 29.37 -57.24
N THR A 649 53.77 28.67 -57.11
CA THR A 649 53.71 27.26 -56.71
C THR A 649 54.51 26.39 -57.68
N PRO A 650 55.52 25.61 -57.23
CA PRO A 650 56.18 24.63 -58.08
C PRO A 650 55.23 23.46 -58.36
N ALA A 651 55.26 22.98 -59.61
CA ALA A 651 54.44 21.86 -60.09
C ALA A 651 54.74 20.55 -59.32
N PRO A 652 53.74 19.66 -59.15
CA PRO A 652 53.93 18.39 -58.47
C PRO A 652 54.87 17.48 -59.28
N THR A 653 55.89 16.95 -58.61
CA THR A 653 56.76 15.90 -59.13
C THR A 653 56.13 14.53 -58.88
N ASP A 654 56.00 13.73 -59.94
CA ASP A 654 55.63 12.31 -59.89
C ASP A 654 56.79 11.48 -59.28
N GLU A 655 56.69 11.14 -58.00
CA GLU A 655 57.49 10.05 -57.41
C GLU A 655 56.61 8.80 -57.22
N PRO A 656 57.03 7.62 -57.71
CA PRO A 656 56.26 6.39 -57.58
C PRO A 656 56.38 5.82 -56.16
N THR A 657 55.24 5.43 -55.59
CA THR A 657 55.15 4.65 -54.35
C THR A 657 55.86 3.29 -54.52
N PRO A 658 56.80 2.90 -53.63
CA PRO A 658 57.40 1.58 -53.68
C PRO A 658 56.40 0.48 -53.28
N ALA A 659 56.42 -0.61 -54.05
CA ALA A 659 55.56 -1.79 -53.86
C ALA A 659 55.82 -2.51 -52.53
N PRO A 660 54.78 -3.11 -51.90
CA PRO A 660 54.95 -3.88 -50.67
C PRO A 660 55.69 -5.20 -50.95
N THR A 661 56.83 -5.39 -50.28
CA THR A 661 57.53 -6.68 -50.21
C THR A 661 56.79 -7.60 -49.23
N GLY A 662 56.33 -8.75 -49.73
CA GLY A 662 55.67 -9.78 -48.93
C GLY A 662 56.64 -10.59 -48.08
N GLU A 663 56.32 -10.76 -46.81
CA GLU A 663 56.79 -11.88 -45.99
C GLU A 663 55.71 -12.98 -45.99
N PRO A 664 56.06 -14.27 -46.19
CA PRO A 664 55.10 -15.36 -46.25
C PRO A 664 54.75 -15.86 -44.84
N THR A 665 53.47 -15.79 -44.47
CA THR A 665 52.92 -16.52 -43.32
C THR A 665 52.71 -17.99 -43.70
N ALA A 666 53.13 -18.89 -42.82
CA ALA A 666 53.08 -20.34 -43.00
C ALA A 666 51.66 -20.88 -43.25
N GLU A 667 51.57 -21.86 -44.15
CA GLU A 667 50.36 -22.60 -44.53
C GLU A 667 49.73 -23.36 -43.35
N PRO A 668 48.40 -23.41 -43.25
CA PRO A 668 47.71 -24.39 -42.41
C PRO A 668 47.62 -25.74 -43.15
N THR A 669 48.19 -26.79 -42.56
CA THR A 669 47.99 -28.18 -42.96
C THR A 669 46.55 -28.63 -42.75
N GLU A 670 45.85 -28.95 -43.85
CA GLU A 670 44.58 -29.67 -43.84
C GLU A 670 44.82 -31.18 -43.62
N GLN A 671 44.10 -31.76 -42.67
CA GLN A 671 44.02 -33.20 -42.44
C GLN A 671 42.73 -33.72 -43.10
N PRO A 672 42.74 -34.78 -43.92
CA PRO A 672 41.55 -35.20 -44.67
C PRO A 672 40.62 -36.06 -43.81
N THR A 673 39.33 -35.71 -43.79
CA THR A 673 38.25 -36.57 -43.33
C THR A 673 37.83 -37.53 -44.44
N ALA A 674 37.59 -38.79 -44.07
CA ALA A 674 37.28 -39.90 -44.95
C ALA A 674 35.91 -39.77 -45.67
N GLU A 675 35.86 -40.35 -46.87
CA GLU A 675 34.73 -40.48 -47.80
C GLU A 675 33.49 -41.16 -47.18
N PRO A 676 32.26 -40.83 -47.65
CA PRO A 676 31.16 -41.78 -47.65
C PRO A 676 31.00 -42.41 -49.03
N THR A 677 31.24 -43.73 -49.09
CA THR A 677 30.87 -44.60 -50.23
C THR A 677 29.35 -44.76 -50.34
N ALA A 678 28.86 -44.67 -51.59
CA ALA A 678 27.49 -44.93 -51.99
C ALA A 678 27.17 -46.43 -52.11
N GLU A 679 25.91 -46.82 -51.86
CA GLU A 679 25.21 -47.86 -52.63
C GLU A 679 23.69 -47.56 -52.73
N PRO A 680 23.05 -47.72 -53.90
CA PRO A 680 21.61 -47.51 -54.14
C PRO A 680 20.82 -48.82 -54.41
N THR A 681 19.50 -48.68 -54.63
CA THR A 681 18.45 -49.63 -55.13
C THR A 681 17.78 -50.55 -54.08
N ALA A 682 16.48 -50.88 -54.12
CA ALA A 682 15.51 -50.96 -55.23
C ALA A 682 14.04 -50.67 -54.82
N GLU A 683 13.18 -50.65 -55.83
CA GLU A 683 11.86 -50.02 -56.01
C GLU A 683 10.67 -51.03 -55.84
N PRO A 684 9.43 -50.84 -56.34
CA PRO A 684 8.17 -50.88 -55.56
C PRO A 684 7.18 -52.04 -55.91
N THR A 685 6.13 -52.24 -55.11
CA THR A 685 4.86 -52.95 -55.44
C THR A 685 3.84 -52.64 -54.33
N GLY A 686 2.54 -52.34 -54.51
CA GLY A 686 1.59 -52.27 -55.62
C GLY A 686 0.22 -51.80 -55.07
N GLU A 687 -0.61 -51.27 -55.97
CA GLU A 687 -1.81 -50.39 -55.86
C GLU A 687 -3.16 -51.05 -55.37
N PRO A 688 -4.40 -50.58 -55.73
CA PRO A 688 -5.22 -49.52 -55.08
C PRO A 688 -6.70 -49.93 -54.87
N THR A 689 -7.54 -49.08 -54.25
CA THR A 689 -9.01 -48.90 -54.46
C THR A 689 -9.55 -47.90 -53.42
N GLU A 690 -10.54 -47.03 -53.61
CA GLU A 690 -11.28 -46.46 -54.75
C GLU A 690 -12.03 -45.22 -54.20
N GLN A 691 -12.24 -44.19 -55.02
CA GLN A 691 -13.12 -43.02 -54.78
C GLN A 691 -14.62 -43.46 -54.86
N PRO A 692 -15.62 -42.70 -54.35
CA PRO A 692 -16.09 -41.44 -54.96
C PRO A 692 -16.54 -40.35 -53.95
N SER A 693 -16.26 -39.06 -54.18
CA SER A 693 -17.12 -38.01 -54.79
C SER A 693 -18.40 -37.57 -54.03
N GLU A 694 -18.44 -36.24 -53.81
CA GLU A 694 -19.58 -35.31 -53.81
C GLU A 694 -20.51 -35.08 -52.59
N GLN A 695 -20.52 -33.80 -52.19
CA GLN A 695 -21.56 -33.03 -51.48
C GLN A 695 -22.91 -33.11 -52.21
N PRO A 696 -24.06 -32.88 -51.54
CA PRO A 696 -24.64 -31.53 -51.55
C PRO A 696 -25.36 -31.15 -50.24
N GLY A 697 -25.59 -29.84 -50.04
CA GLY A 697 -26.44 -29.33 -48.97
C GLY A 697 -27.94 -29.44 -49.26
N SER A 698 -28.70 -28.81 -48.37
CA SER A 698 -30.11 -28.35 -48.43
C SER A 698 -31.18 -29.15 -47.66
N GLY A 699 -32.01 -28.38 -46.95
CA GLY A 699 -33.41 -28.65 -46.59
C GLY A 699 -33.62 -29.56 -45.37
N ASP A 700 -34.71 -29.50 -44.62
CA ASP A 700 -35.89 -28.64 -44.63
C ASP A 700 -36.75 -29.04 -43.39
N HIS A 701 -37.57 -28.09 -42.92
CA HIS A 701 -38.82 -28.23 -42.18
C HIS A 701 -39.12 -29.40 -41.19
N GLY A 702 -39.47 -28.95 -39.97
CA GLY A 702 -40.64 -29.39 -39.19
C GLY A 702 -40.39 -30.51 -38.17
N SER A 703 -41.03 -30.58 -37.00
CA SER A 703 -42.07 -29.79 -36.35
C SER A 703 -42.15 -30.26 -34.88
N GLN A 704 -42.64 -29.35 -34.04
CA GLN A 704 -43.16 -29.49 -32.67
C GLN A 704 -44.06 -30.74 -32.42
N PRO A 705 -44.40 -31.13 -31.17
CA PRO A 705 -45.30 -30.36 -30.26
C PRO A 705 -44.80 -30.31 -28.78
N GLY A 706 -44.92 -29.20 -28.04
CA GLY A 706 -46.12 -28.70 -27.33
C GLY A 706 -45.83 -28.76 -25.81
N ALA A 707 -46.27 -27.90 -24.89
CA ALA A 707 -47.16 -26.74 -24.81
C ALA A 707 -46.75 -25.95 -23.55
N GLY A 708 -46.71 -24.61 -23.54
CA GLY A 708 -47.80 -23.76 -23.04
C GLY A 708 -47.29 -22.93 -21.83
N GLY A 709 -47.56 -21.63 -21.67
CA GLY A 709 -48.32 -20.69 -22.48
C GLY A 709 -48.28 -19.26 -21.91
N GLN A 710 -48.88 -18.36 -22.69
CA GLN A 710 -49.48 -17.05 -22.36
C GLN A 710 -48.54 -15.91 -21.91
N GLY A 711 -48.59 -14.69 -22.46
CA GLY A 711 -49.47 -14.09 -23.47
C GLY A 711 -49.40 -12.54 -23.41
N GLY A 712 -49.60 -11.88 -24.56
CA GLY A 712 -49.75 -10.42 -24.74
C GLY A 712 -48.54 -9.75 -25.42
N GLN A 713 -48.41 -9.57 -26.76
CA GLN A 713 -49.23 -8.78 -27.72
C GLN A 713 -49.48 -7.35 -27.20
N ASP A 714 -49.19 -6.25 -27.91
CA ASP A 714 -49.15 -5.92 -29.35
C ASP A 714 -48.24 -4.68 -29.56
N GLN A 715 -47.32 -4.66 -30.53
CA GLN A 715 -47.40 -4.23 -31.94
C GLN A 715 -47.33 -2.73 -32.25
N GLY A 716 -46.45 -2.42 -33.24
CA GLY A 716 -46.50 -1.29 -34.18
C GLY A 716 -45.83 -0.02 -33.67
N GLY A 717 -44.72 0.50 -34.20
CA GLY A 717 -44.17 0.43 -35.57
C GLY A 717 -44.75 1.53 -36.44
N SER A 718 -43.97 2.58 -36.75
CA SER A 718 -43.94 3.24 -38.08
C SER A 718 -43.08 4.52 -38.13
N SER A 719 -42.41 4.66 -39.29
CA SER A 719 -42.03 5.87 -40.06
C SER A 719 -40.92 6.79 -39.52
N ALA A 720 -39.75 6.84 -40.18
CA ALA A 720 -39.41 7.55 -41.45
C ALA A 720 -39.13 9.05 -41.19
N GLN A 721 -38.23 9.79 -41.84
CA GLN A 721 -37.10 9.57 -42.75
C GLN A 721 -36.53 10.99 -43.01
N GLY A 722 -35.22 11.11 -43.23
CA GLY A 722 -34.57 12.31 -43.80
C GLY A 722 -33.50 12.92 -42.90
N GLY A 723 -32.24 13.12 -43.30
CA GLY A 723 -31.53 12.85 -44.55
C GLY A 723 -30.26 13.73 -44.59
N SER A 724 -29.12 13.12 -44.95
CA SER A 724 -27.91 13.72 -45.58
C SER A 724 -27.16 14.84 -44.81
N THR A 725 -25.83 14.93 -44.65
CA THR A 725 -24.63 14.29 -45.21
C THR A 725 -23.42 14.87 -44.47
N SER A 726 -22.39 14.06 -44.14
CA SER A 726 -20.96 14.32 -44.47
C SER A 726 -19.99 13.52 -43.58
N GLY A 727 -18.98 12.92 -44.22
CA GLY A 727 -17.64 12.80 -43.65
C GLY A 727 -17.34 11.60 -42.75
N GLN A 728 -17.05 10.47 -43.36
CA GLN A 728 -16.42 9.31 -42.74
C GLN A 728 -14.93 9.61 -42.47
N SER A 729 -14.47 9.46 -41.23
CA SER A 729 -13.06 9.24 -40.87
C SER A 729 -13.05 8.37 -39.62
N GLY A 730 -12.58 7.13 -39.76
CA GLY A 730 -12.49 6.17 -38.66
C GLY A 730 -11.52 6.64 -37.59
N SER A 731 -11.92 6.56 -36.32
CA SER A 731 -11.01 6.57 -35.20
C SER A 731 -10.87 5.15 -34.65
N SER A 732 -9.65 4.63 -34.74
CA SER A 732 -9.20 3.49 -33.97
C SER A 732 -9.18 3.89 -32.50
N THR A 733 -10.12 3.36 -31.71
CA THR A 733 -10.10 3.44 -30.25
C THR A 733 -8.99 2.55 -29.70
N GLY A 734 -7.82 3.12 -29.47
CA GLY A 734 -6.83 2.57 -28.54
C GLY A 734 -7.17 3.02 -27.13
N GLN A 735 -7.77 2.14 -26.32
CA GLN A 735 -7.97 2.36 -24.89
C GLN A 735 -6.61 2.32 -24.18
N SER A 736 -6.27 3.43 -23.53
CA SER A 736 -5.20 3.56 -22.54
C SER A 736 -5.53 2.70 -21.32
N GLY A 737 -4.80 1.61 -21.10
CA GLY A 737 -4.85 0.85 -19.85
C GLY A 737 -4.31 1.69 -18.69
N SER A 738 -5.02 1.71 -17.56
CA SER A 738 -4.57 2.35 -16.32
C SER A 738 -3.35 1.60 -15.76
N LEU A 739 -2.28 2.33 -15.40
CA LEU A 739 -1.04 1.78 -14.81
C LEU A 739 -0.95 2.16 -13.31
N ALA A 740 -0.27 1.35 -12.51
CA ALA A 740 -0.05 1.61 -11.07
C ALA A 740 0.64 2.97 -10.82
N SER A 741 0.19 3.69 -9.79
CA SER A 741 0.70 5.02 -9.43
C SER A 741 1.91 4.94 -8.48
N THR A 742 2.96 4.22 -8.85
CA THR A 742 4.19 4.06 -8.04
C THR A 742 5.19 5.22 -8.23
N GLY A 743 4.69 6.42 -8.52
CA GLY A 743 5.50 7.58 -8.90
C GLY A 743 6.00 7.60 -10.35
N ALA A 744 5.86 6.49 -11.08
CA ALA A 744 6.07 6.45 -12.53
C ALA A 744 5.03 7.28 -13.33
N SER A 745 3.95 7.73 -12.68
CA SER A 745 2.76 8.32 -13.32
C SER A 745 2.62 9.84 -13.14
N GLY A 746 3.25 10.46 -12.14
CA GLY A 746 2.91 11.82 -11.71
C GLY A 746 3.85 12.93 -12.20
N VAL A 747 3.50 13.60 -13.30
CA VAL A 747 3.48 15.08 -13.44
C VAL A 747 2.53 15.37 -14.60
N ALA A 748 1.36 15.94 -14.32
CA ALA A 748 0.45 16.42 -15.35
C ALA A 748 1.08 17.65 -16.03
N TRP A 749 1.33 17.58 -17.34
CA TRP A 749 1.72 18.73 -18.14
C TRP A 749 0.56 19.73 -18.17
N THR A 750 0.73 20.91 -17.60
CA THR A 750 -0.04 22.09 -18.00
C THR A 750 0.40 22.47 -19.42
N ALA A 751 -0.32 21.94 -20.42
CA ALA A 751 -0.14 22.33 -21.81
C ALA A 751 -0.53 23.81 -21.96
N GLY A 752 0.46 24.66 -22.24
CA GLY A 752 0.24 26.04 -22.65
C GLY A 752 -0.44 26.09 -24.01
N ILE A 753 -1.68 26.59 -24.03
CA ILE A 753 -2.31 27.11 -25.24
C ILE A 753 -2.56 28.59 -25.00
N GLY A 754 -1.88 29.43 -25.77
CA GLY A 754 -2.23 30.83 -25.89
C GLY A 754 -3.60 30.97 -26.54
N ALA A 755 -4.55 31.57 -25.81
CA ALA A 755 -5.77 32.11 -26.38
C ALA A 755 -6.19 33.35 -25.57
N ALA A 756 -6.00 34.52 -26.17
CA ALA A 756 -6.58 35.77 -25.73
C ALA A 756 -8.08 35.80 -26.07
N VAL A 757 -8.97 35.81 -25.07
CA VAL A 757 -10.37 36.25 -25.25
C VAL A 757 -10.91 36.97 -23.99
N LEU A 758 -11.01 38.29 -24.14
CA LEU A 758 -12.05 39.24 -23.72
C LEU A 758 -12.91 39.03 -22.44
N ILE A 759 -12.78 40.07 -21.61
CA ILE A 759 -13.64 40.59 -20.55
C ILE A 759 -15.10 40.83 -20.99
N ILE A 760 -16.07 40.22 -20.28
CA ILE A 760 -17.40 40.74 -19.88
C ILE A 760 -17.72 39.96 -18.59
N GLY A 761 -18.00 40.49 -17.39
CA GLY A 761 -18.78 41.65 -16.99
C GLY A 761 -20.00 41.16 -16.19
N GLY A 762 -20.00 41.26 -14.86
CA GLY A 762 -21.13 40.83 -14.02
C GLY A 762 -20.92 41.06 -12.52
N ALA A 763 -21.09 42.32 -12.09
CA ALA A 763 -21.01 42.76 -10.71
C ALA A 763 -22.22 42.32 -9.86
N ILE A 764 -22.00 41.94 -8.60
CA ILE A 764 -22.87 42.34 -7.48
C ILE A 764 -22.00 42.78 -6.29
N VAL A 765 -22.35 43.97 -5.81
CA VAL A 765 -21.74 44.77 -4.76
C VAL A 765 -22.27 44.33 -3.39
N ALA A 766 -21.40 44.22 -2.40
CA ALA A 766 -21.72 44.57 -1.01
C ALA A 766 -20.45 45.06 -0.29
N LEU A 767 -20.28 46.37 -0.29
CA LEU A 767 -19.30 47.12 0.50
C LEU A 767 -19.64 47.06 1.99
N ARG A 768 -18.63 46.87 2.84
CA ARG A 768 -18.36 47.78 3.96
C ARG A 768 -16.86 47.77 4.35
N ARG A 769 -16.21 48.87 3.96
CA ARG A 769 -14.97 49.51 4.47
C ARG A 769 -14.99 49.65 6.01
N ARG A 770 -13.94 49.96 6.77
CA ARG A 770 -12.47 50.15 6.68
C ARG A 770 -12.07 50.60 8.11
N SER A 771 -10.88 50.24 8.58
CA SER A 771 -9.91 51.13 9.28
C SER A 771 -8.73 50.25 9.72
N ALA A 772 -7.58 50.22 9.04
CA ALA A 772 -6.55 51.26 8.86
C ALA A 772 -5.56 51.39 10.03
N GLN A 773 -4.30 51.02 9.71
CA GLN A 773 -3.03 51.72 10.02
C GLN A 773 -2.59 51.77 11.50
N SER A 774 -1.32 51.51 11.84
CA SER A 774 -0.06 51.91 11.19
C SER A 774 0.98 50.81 11.10
#